data_AF-A0A397GI59-F1
#
_entry.id   AF-A0A397GI59-F1
#
_cell.length_a   1.000
_cell.length_b   1.000
_cell.length_c   1.000
_cell.angle_alpha   90.00
_cell.angle_beta   90.00
_cell.angle_gamma   90.00
#
_symmetry.space_group_name_H-M   'P 1'
#
loop_
_entity.id
_entity.type
_entity.pdbx_description
1 polymer ?
#
loop_
_entity_poly.entity_id
_entity_poly.type
_entity_poly.pdbx_seq_one_letter_code
_entity_poly.pdbx_strand_id
1 'polypeptide(L)'
;MDPHEETDMASEPFISSHEAHATTEDNPNKIHATRIRRSTYIVLLVLFYAGLVLFSWIVICKLTYRPITANHYGVWIWNDQNNGWGRSHADVIQDEYHRNERWYKAARVIQSIVSVLTILLTSAVCSSAVVVYLQHCAGGGPTPNFTLRQMTVLADKGWTNIGTYFRLATGQWTRYSSSLLVWAVLLHILGAIISPLQQIFLSTETIKTPTYPMDVNFLLDIPDKFQEGESAQDATVVVARKSLASASGNDFPSQLWAGSDNCTALNELTEAKSMLCSQGGTSWGNLSLLSDPFLTQLPRDFNTGLVQQFLPRFNFTAHYENISATDFPTDCDTIPGALSIRQSNTPINMTYEVLSWAVHACMPTDLRMSPWKSTRARQDFTEELYLNVSLSADLQYEIRDGDYSSPFSEYFRITVDTTAGYFELPNYMNGQKAGPLLNDDPSAVCGNSCEPQGLTYPDIYNHHEPNAKKREEDNMPSIEDLELVRNKGPLLTTALALFGPNSWLDLVNRYPDLYQHRNITVTNYTEICIDLAPLGRIFDLNNLGSVNNAGLLFERNYINQCVFPVSPGGIKGWNTARSAGSWLYNFRAGTAAGQAGNAFLANAFTIAAYLANMAWISEGESVANSLTVTYDLGADSQKPSISLAGMIVVSLLIGLDLLGLLATAVYASWFPRWTGSLDAFSLLRLGGSISERVPLKVSVEDDEVRVLDELPGWVGNDARDENDAQGEKVGRIVLGGSGRFQTKMVLSPQACQQTGLQGRAFGSVRTKATRSAAVAPPKHLLVYDIPTHCKAGVVVNEGPDFQLKVEMVPVPEPGPDDVLIRLNVTGLCSSDIHMMKNDLGTPPMSFFGVRSPGHEGAGIVVKTGANVRNFKVGDRAGIKPLTDTCGSCELCWGDKETYCRTAVHTGLMTAGTYQQYIVSPARYASPIPDGVPDEIAAPVMCSASTIYRSLVESGLRPGDWAVFPGGGGGVGIQGVQLAKAMGMRPIVVDTGAAKRALAVEMGAEAFVDFAETKDTTAAVVAAADGLGAHGVFVTAPAAYRSALSFVGDRVGAVVMCIGLAPAKTMVVGDDPNRFIFNNLTIKGTLVGSRRDTAAALDFARRGMLKQICEVYPIDQLPEAVERLRRGEVAGRIVVDFNR
;
A
#
# COMPACT_ATOMS: atom_id res chain seq x y z
N MET A 1 -12.29 -19.39 47.47
CA MET A 1 -13.53 -20.03 46.95
C MET A 1 -13.14 -20.86 45.74
N ASP A 2 -13.92 -21.88 45.45
CA ASP A 2 -13.63 -23.01 44.56
C ASP A 2 -15.01 -23.47 44.00
N PRO A 3 -15.13 -24.24 42.90
CA PRO A 3 -14.16 -24.54 41.83
C PRO A 3 -14.81 -24.52 40.41
N HIS A 4 -14.09 -25.06 39.41
CA HIS A 4 -14.59 -25.73 38.19
C HIS A 4 -15.16 -24.87 37.02
N GLU A 5 -15.09 -25.32 35.75
CA GLU A 5 -14.50 -26.56 35.20
C GLU A 5 -13.86 -26.37 33.82
N GLU A 6 -13.09 -27.36 33.38
CA GLU A 6 -12.42 -27.41 32.07
C GLU A 6 -13.38 -27.79 30.94
N THR A 7 -13.08 -27.33 29.73
CA THR A 7 -13.32 -28.12 28.51
C THR A 7 -12.11 -27.97 27.60
N ASP A 8 -11.46 -29.08 27.24
CA ASP A 8 -11.16 -29.26 25.81
C ASP A 8 -11.09 -30.72 25.35
N MET A 9 -11.09 -30.87 24.03
CA MET A 9 -11.37 -32.07 23.25
C MET A 9 -10.52 -33.31 23.56
N ALA A 10 -11.19 -34.48 23.50
CA ALA A 10 -10.52 -35.76 23.33
C ALA A 10 -9.94 -35.91 21.91
N SER A 11 -8.85 -36.68 21.80
CA SER A 11 -8.41 -37.32 20.55
C SER A 11 -8.49 -38.84 20.69
N GLU A 12 -8.53 -39.54 19.56
CA GLU A 12 -8.86 -40.98 19.48
C GLU A 12 -7.76 -41.90 20.03
N PRO A 13 -8.12 -43.15 20.39
CA PRO A 13 -7.24 -44.29 20.15
C PRO A 13 -7.86 -45.32 19.20
N PHE A 14 -7.05 -45.78 18.26
CA PHE A 14 -7.38 -46.89 17.36
C PHE A 14 -7.34 -48.26 18.08
N ILE A 15 -8.08 -49.19 17.48
CA ILE A 15 -8.12 -50.65 17.67
C ILE A 15 -6.81 -51.29 18.21
N SER A 16 -6.95 -52.15 19.23
CA SER A 16 -6.14 -53.38 19.35
C SER A 16 -7.00 -54.54 19.87
N SER A 17 -6.56 -55.78 19.65
CA SER A 17 -7.36 -57.00 19.78
C SER A 17 -6.83 -58.01 20.82
N HIS A 18 -7.71 -58.93 21.23
CA HIS A 18 -7.47 -60.01 22.21
C HIS A 18 -7.28 -59.49 23.66
N GLU A 19 -7.61 -60.23 24.72
CA GLU A 19 -7.75 -61.68 24.86
C GLU A 19 -9.12 -62.15 25.39
N ALA A 20 -9.34 -63.47 25.38
CA ALA A 20 -10.55 -64.10 25.90
C ALA A 20 -10.21 -64.91 27.17
N HIS A 21 -10.89 -64.62 28.28
CA HIS A 21 -10.94 -65.49 29.44
C HIS A 21 -12.39 -65.83 29.79
N ALA A 22 -12.69 -67.13 29.80
CA ALA A 22 -14.00 -67.65 30.16
C ALA A 22 -13.97 -68.23 31.57
N THR A 23 -14.89 -67.80 32.43
CA THR A 23 -15.18 -68.43 33.72
C THR A 23 -16.70 -68.51 33.93
N THR A 24 -17.24 -69.69 33.60
CA THR A 24 -18.30 -70.44 34.32
C THR A 24 -19.52 -69.73 34.94
N GLU A 25 -20.68 -70.34 34.71
CA GLU A 25 -21.98 -70.11 35.37
C GLU A 25 -22.70 -68.78 35.10
N ASP A 26 -23.59 -68.77 34.08
CA ASP A 26 -24.83 -68.01 34.16
C ASP A 26 -26.02 -68.86 33.69
N ASN A 27 -27.21 -68.48 34.16
CA ASN A 27 -28.44 -69.26 34.07
C ASN A 27 -29.17 -68.99 32.73
N PRO A 28 -29.49 -70.01 31.91
CA PRO A 28 -29.97 -69.84 30.54
C PRO A 28 -31.32 -69.11 30.39
N ASN A 29 -32.07 -68.88 31.49
CA ASN A 29 -33.39 -68.25 31.46
C ASN A 29 -33.41 -66.76 31.89
N LYS A 30 -32.26 -66.09 32.06
CA LYS A 30 -32.20 -64.66 32.43
C LYS A 30 -32.35 -63.73 31.22
N ILE A 31 -33.60 -63.41 30.86
CA ILE A 31 -33.89 -62.41 29.81
C ILE A 31 -33.48 -61.01 30.29
N HIS A 32 -32.56 -60.35 29.58
CA HIS A 32 -32.16 -58.96 29.86
C HIS A 32 -33.26 -57.96 29.43
N ALA A 33 -34.17 -57.63 30.36
CA ALA A 33 -35.25 -56.67 30.11
C ALA A 33 -34.73 -55.25 29.79
N THR A 34 -35.15 -54.72 28.63
CA THR A 34 -34.81 -53.35 28.21
C THR A 34 -35.64 -52.30 28.96
N ARG A 35 -35.01 -51.24 29.47
CA ARG A 35 -35.70 -50.06 30.02
C ARG A 35 -35.96 -49.02 28.93
N ILE A 36 -37.20 -48.55 28.84
CA ILE A 36 -37.61 -47.48 27.94
C ILE A 36 -37.10 -46.13 28.47
N ARG A 37 -36.65 -45.21 27.60
CA ARG A 37 -36.17 -43.87 27.98
C ARG A 37 -36.78 -42.77 27.11
N ARG A 38 -36.90 -41.55 27.63
CA ARG A 38 -37.10 -40.33 26.83
C ARG A 38 -35.74 -39.67 26.57
N SER A 39 -35.62 -38.94 25.47
CA SER A 39 -34.41 -38.15 25.15
C SER A 39 -34.80 -36.83 24.49
N THR A 40 -34.40 -35.72 25.11
CA THR A 40 -34.63 -34.35 24.65
C THR A 40 -33.46 -33.78 23.82
N TYR A 41 -32.35 -34.50 23.73
CA TYR A 41 -31.11 -34.04 23.09
C TYR A 41 -31.30 -33.53 21.64
N ILE A 42 -32.16 -34.18 20.87
CA ILE A 42 -32.47 -33.79 19.47
C ILE A 42 -33.15 -32.41 19.41
N VAL A 43 -33.96 -32.03 20.40
CA VAL A 43 -34.58 -30.69 20.46
C VAL A 43 -33.52 -29.62 20.72
N LEU A 44 -32.52 -29.91 21.57
CA LEU A 44 -31.41 -28.99 21.82
C LEU A 44 -30.55 -28.78 20.56
N LEU A 45 -30.27 -29.84 19.80
CA LEU A 45 -29.58 -29.75 18.52
C LEU A 45 -30.34 -28.89 17.49
N VAL A 46 -31.66 -29.06 17.36
CA VAL A 46 -32.49 -28.26 16.45
C VAL A 46 -32.56 -26.80 16.90
N LEU A 47 -32.65 -26.51 18.19
CA LEU A 47 -32.63 -25.13 18.71
C LEU A 47 -31.27 -24.45 18.46
N PHE A 48 -30.16 -25.17 18.61
CA PHE A 48 -28.82 -24.66 18.31
C PHE A 48 -28.66 -24.34 16.82
N TYR A 49 -29.06 -25.26 15.93
CA TYR A 49 -29.07 -25.04 14.48
C TYR A 49 -29.98 -23.87 14.07
N ALA A 50 -31.19 -23.78 14.63
CA ALA A 50 -32.09 -22.65 14.39
C ALA A 50 -31.45 -21.31 14.76
N GLY A 51 -30.69 -21.25 15.87
CA GLY A 51 -29.90 -20.08 16.24
C GLY A 51 -28.88 -19.67 15.17
N LEU A 52 -28.11 -20.62 14.64
CA LEU A 52 -27.10 -20.36 13.59
C LEU A 52 -27.73 -19.93 12.26
N VAL A 53 -28.81 -20.59 11.84
CA VAL A 53 -29.57 -20.26 10.61
C VAL A 53 -30.13 -18.85 10.69
N LEU A 54 -30.84 -18.52 11.78
CA LEU A 54 -31.47 -17.22 11.97
C LEU A 54 -30.42 -16.11 12.13
N PHE A 55 -29.35 -16.33 12.89
CA PHE A 55 -28.28 -15.36 13.06
C PHE A 55 -27.64 -14.97 11.73
N SER A 56 -27.15 -15.96 10.96
CA SER A 56 -26.45 -15.70 9.69
C SER A 56 -27.36 -15.01 8.68
N TRP A 57 -28.62 -15.42 8.57
CA TRP A 57 -29.57 -14.81 7.65
C TRP A 57 -29.97 -13.38 8.03
N ILE A 58 -30.29 -13.12 9.31
CA ILE A 58 -30.68 -11.78 9.78
C ILE A 58 -29.53 -10.78 9.60
N VAL A 59 -28.28 -11.20 9.82
CA VAL A 59 -27.11 -10.33 9.61
C VAL A 59 -26.95 -9.95 8.13
N ILE A 60 -27.06 -10.91 7.19
CA ILE A 60 -26.95 -10.62 5.75
C ILE A 60 -28.05 -9.64 5.29
N CYS A 61 -29.31 -9.88 5.69
CA CYS A 61 -30.42 -8.99 5.37
C CYS A 61 -30.23 -7.58 5.95
N LYS A 62 -29.73 -7.46 7.19
CA LYS A 62 -29.45 -6.16 7.83
C LYS A 62 -28.33 -5.39 7.11
N LEU A 63 -27.27 -6.08 6.73
CA LEU A 63 -26.08 -5.49 6.09
C LEU A 63 -26.31 -5.07 4.63
N THR A 64 -27.42 -5.51 4.03
CA THR A 64 -27.85 -5.06 2.69
C THR A 64 -28.32 -3.59 2.69
N TYR A 65 -28.74 -3.06 3.85
CA TYR A 65 -29.28 -1.71 4.00
C TYR A 65 -28.46 -0.77 4.91
N ARG A 66 -27.38 -1.27 5.52
CA ARG A 66 -26.41 -0.49 6.31
C ARG A 66 -25.03 -1.15 6.25
N PRO A 67 -23.92 -0.39 6.19
CA PRO A 67 -23.84 1.05 6.44
C PRO A 67 -23.86 1.95 5.18
N ILE A 68 -24.56 3.08 5.34
CA ILE A 68 -24.26 4.42 4.81
C ILE A 68 -24.29 4.61 3.27
N THR A 69 -25.25 5.44 2.84
CA THR A 69 -25.36 6.07 1.52
C THR A 69 -25.08 7.58 1.62
N ALA A 70 -23.92 7.95 2.16
CA ALA A 70 -23.50 9.35 2.22
C ALA A 70 -22.74 9.70 0.95
N ASN A 71 -23.12 10.80 0.28
CA ASN A 71 -22.48 11.23 -0.96
C ASN A 71 -21.08 11.84 -0.74
N HIS A 72 -20.76 12.20 0.50
CA HIS A 72 -19.47 12.75 0.96
C HIS A 72 -19.25 12.32 2.42
N TYR A 73 -18.03 12.45 2.93
CA TYR A 73 -17.75 12.46 4.36
C TYR A 73 -16.86 13.64 4.73
N GLY A 74 -17.12 14.27 5.87
CA GLY A 74 -16.29 15.37 6.38
C GLY A 74 -15.02 14.85 7.05
N VAL A 75 -13.88 15.47 6.75
CA VAL A 75 -12.58 15.17 7.39
C VAL A 75 -12.54 15.67 8.84
N TRP A 76 -13.26 16.76 9.12
CA TRP A 76 -13.37 17.40 10.42
C TRP A 76 -14.85 17.65 10.75
N ILE A 77 -15.20 17.56 12.03
CA ILE A 77 -16.47 18.03 12.59
C ILE A 77 -16.18 18.63 13.98
N TRP A 78 -16.86 19.74 14.30
CA TRP A 78 -16.87 20.31 15.64
C TRP A 78 -17.44 19.31 16.67
N ASN A 79 -16.64 18.95 17.68
CA ASN A 79 -17.07 18.03 18.73
C ASN A 79 -17.64 18.78 19.94
N ASP A 80 -18.97 18.87 20.00
CA ASP A 80 -19.74 19.47 21.12
C ASP A 80 -19.38 18.90 22.50
N GLN A 81 -18.83 17.67 22.59
CA GLN A 81 -18.43 17.07 23.88
C GLN A 81 -17.08 17.59 24.38
N ASN A 82 -16.23 18.13 23.49
CA ASN A 82 -14.86 18.56 23.80
C ASN A 82 -14.58 20.05 23.52
N ASN A 83 -15.52 20.81 22.95
CA ASN A 83 -15.34 22.20 22.51
C ASN A 83 -14.12 22.38 21.58
N GLY A 84 -14.03 21.58 20.52
CA GLY A 84 -12.96 21.72 19.54
C GLY A 84 -13.12 20.87 18.29
N TRP A 85 -12.34 21.20 17.27
CA TRP A 85 -12.22 20.46 16.02
C TRP A 85 -11.55 19.10 16.23
N GLY A 86 -12.09 18.03 15.64
CA GLY A 86 -11.49 16.70 15.69
C GLY A 86 -11.87 15.81 14.52
N ARG A 87 -11.00 14.82 14.21
CA ARG A 87 -11.15 13.84 13.11
C ARG A 87 -12.25 12.78 13.35
N SER A 88 -13.24 13.07 14.20
CA SER A 88 -14.15 12.06 14.76
C SER A 88 -15.02 11.35 13.73
N HIS A 89 -15.34 11.99 12.59
CA HIS A 89 -16.25 11.41 11.60
C HIS A 89 -15.60 10.31 10.76
N ALA A 90 -14.35 10.48 10.35
CA ALA A 90 -13.61 9.47 9.58
C ALA A 90 -13.42 8.18 10.40
N ASP A 91 -12.89 8.28 11.62
CA ASP A 91 -12.67 7.14 12.51
C ASP A 91 -13.97 6.38 12.81
N VAL A 92 -15.05 7.09 13.20
CA VAL A 92 -16.34 6.48 13.53
C VAL A 92 -16.97 5.76 12.32
N ILE A 93 -16.91 6.37 11.12
CA ILE A 93 -17.46 5.78 9.90
C ILE A 93 -16.60 4.58 9.44
N GLN A 94 -15.27 4.68 9.51
CA GLN A 94 -14.37 3.58 9.17
C GLN A 94 -14.58 2.38 10.11
N ASP A 95 -14.77 2.60 11.41
CA ASP A 95 -15.06 1.55 12.38
C ASP A 95 -16.46 0.92 12.15
N GLU A 96 -17.47 1.71 11.74
CA GLU A 96 -18.76 1.18 11.26
C GLU A 96 -18.58 0.25 10.06
N TYR A 97 -17.79 0.63 9.05
CA TYR A 97 -17.52 -0.21 7.87
C TYR A 97 -16.78 -1.50 8.24
N HIS A 98 -15.65 -1.44 8.96
CA HIS A 98 -14.90 -2.63 9.36
C HIS A 98 -15.70 -3.57 10.26
N ARG A 99 -16.47 -3.04 11.21
CA ARG A 99 -17.35 -3.84 12.06
C ARG A 99 -18.41 -4.58 11.25
N ASN A 100 -19.01 -3.91 10.27
CA ASN A 100 -20.04 -4.49 9.41
C ASN A 100 -19.45 -5.52 8.42
N GLU A 101 -18.25 -5.30 7.88
CA GLU A 101 -17.55 -6.28 7.04
C GLU A 101 -17.20 -7.57 7.84
N ARG A 102 -16.76 -7.43 9.10
CA ARG A 102 -16.54 -8.57 10.02
C ARG A 102 -17.83 -9.33 10.28
N TRP A 103 -18.96 -8.65 10.49
CA TRP A 103 -20.27 -9.30 10.63
C TRP A 103 -20.68 -10.04 9.35
N TYR A 104 -20.44 -9.49 8.15
CA TYR A 104 -20.72 -10.17 6.88
C TYR A 104 -19.88 -11.44 6.73
N LYS A 105 -18.56 -11.35 6.94
CA LYS A 105 -17.64 -12.51 6.89
C LYS A 105 -18.05 -13.61 7.88
N ALA A 106 -18.36 -13.24 9.12
CA ALA A 106 -18.85 -14.19 10.14
C ALA A 106 -20.19 -14.85 9.74
N ALA A 107 -21.14 -14.07 9.23
CA ALA A 107 -22.42 -14.60 8.77
C ALA A 107 -22.27 -15.57 7.60
N ARG A 108 -21.38 -15.29 6.63
CA ARG A 108 -21.09 -16.17 5.50
C ARG A 108 -20.41 -17.48 5.94
N VAL A 109 -19.46 -17.43 6.87
CA VAL A 109 -18.84 -18.65 7.44
C VAL A 109 -19.88 -19.52 8.17
N ILE A 110 -20.74 -18.91 8.99
CA ILE A 110 -21.82 -19.64 9.68
C ILE A 110 -22.83 -20.21 8.68
N GLN A 111 -23.17 -19.47 7.62
CA GLN A 111 -24.06 -19.95 6.55
C GLN A 111 -23.49 -21.17 5.83
N SER A 112 -22.17 -21.20 5.55
CA SER A 112 -21.50 -22.37 4.97
C SER A 112 -21.51 -23.57 5.92
N ILE A 113 -21.22 -23.39 7.21
CA ILE A 113 -21.31 -24.45 8.23
C ILE A 113 -22.74 -25.00 8.32
N VAL A 114 -23.74 -24.10 8.39
CA VAL A 114 -25.17 -24.43 8.40
C VAL A 114 -25.53 -25.32 7.20
N SER A 115 -25.16 -24.93 5.99
CA SER A 115 -25.54 -25.65 4.76
C SER A 115 -25.03 -27.10 4.69
N VAL A 116 -23.86 -27.38 5.27
CA VAL A 116 -23.32 -28.75 5.41
C VAL A 116 -24.07 -29.52 6.51
N LEU A 117 -24.40 -28.86 7.62
CA LEU A 117 -25.09 -29.50 8.75
C LEU A 117 -26.57 -29.80 8.47
N THR A 118 -27.27 -29.02 7.63
CA THR A 118 -28.71 -29.18 7.34
C THR A 118 -29.07 -30.63 6.98
N ILE A 119 -28.37 -31.22 6.00
CA ILE A 119 -28.64 -32.58 5.51
C ILE A 119 -28.44 -33.62 6.64
N LEU A 120 -27.36 -33.50 7.40
CA LEU A 120 -27.01 -34.42 8.49
C LEU A 120 -28.00 -34.32 9.66
N LEU A 121 -28.34 -33.09 10.08
CA LEU A 121 -29.25 -32.83 11.18
C LEU A 121 -30.68 -33.26 10.85
N THR A 122 -31.21 -32.88 9.68
CA THR A 122 -32.54 -33.32 9.23
C THR A 122 -32.62 -34.85 9.23
N SER A 123 -31.59 -35.53 8.73
CA SER A 123 -31.54 -37.00 8.73
C SER A 123 -31.49 -37.60 10.15
N ALA A 124 -30.77 -36.97 11.10
CA ALA A 124 -30.74 -37.40 12.50
C ALA A 124 -32.07 -37.18 13.25
N VAL A 125 -32.75 -36.06 12.97
CA VAL A 125 -34.09 -35.75 13.50
C VAL A 125 -35.11 -36.77 12.99
N CYS A 126 -35.13 -37.03 11.67
CA CYS A 126 -36.00 -38.05 11.06
C CYS A 126 -35.69 -39.46 11.58
N SER A 127 -34.42 -39.86 11.66
CA SER A 127 -33.99 -41.16 12.23
C SER A 127 -34.50 -41.37 13.66
N SER A 128 -34.58 -40.30 14.46
CA SER A 128 -35.10 -40.34 15.83
C SER A 128 -36.62 -40.46 15.90
N ALA A 129 -37.33 -39.86 14.94
CA ALA A 129 -38.79 -39.94 14.83
C ALA A 129 -39.27 -41.32 14.35
N VAL A 130 -38.49 -42.01 13.50
CA VAL A 130 -38.82 -43.38 13.02
C VAL A 130 -39.06 -44.35 14.17
N VAL A 131 -38.23 -44.34 15.21
CA VAL A 131 -38.40 -45.25 16.35
C VAL A 131 -39.76 -45.04 17.03
N VAL A 132 -40.16 -43.79 17.25
CA VAL A 132 -41.47 -43.44 17.84
C VAL A 132 -42.63 -43.88 16.94
N TYR A 133 -42.51 -43.64 15.64
CA TYR A 133 -43.53 -44.00 14.64
C TYR A 133 -43.81 -45.50 14.63
N LEU A 134 -42.77 -46.33 14.56
CA LEU A 134 -42.89 -47.80 14.55
C LEU A 134 -43.46 -48.39 15.85
N GLN A 135 -43.33 -47.69 16.98
CA GLN A 135 -43.97 -48.08 18.25
C GLN A 135 -45.49 -47.77 18.28
N HIS A 136 -45.98 -46.87 17.41
CA HIS A 136 -47.37 -46.37 17.44
C HIS A 136 -48.23 -46.84 16.26
N CYS A 137 -47.66 -47.34 15.17
CA CYS A 137 -48.39 -47.84 13.99
C CYS A 137 -49.26 -49.11 14.20
N ALA A 138 -49.32 -49.66 15.42
CA ALA A 138 -50.01 -50.92 15.72
C ALA A 138 -51.54 -50.82 15.54
N GLY A 139 -52.06 -51.29 14.41
CA GLY A 139 -53.49 -51.38 14.08
C GLY A 139 -54.06 -52.79 14.27
N GLY A 140 -55.25 -52.90 14.87
CA GLY A 140 -55.92 -54.19 15.11
C GLY A 140 -56.77 -54.63 13.92
N GLY A 141 -56.14 -55.18 12.88
CA GLY A 141 -56.82 -55.73 11.70
C GLY A 141 -56.08 -56.92 11.10
N PRO A 142 -56.73 -57.74 10.24
CA PRO A 142 -56.15 -58.98 9.71
C PRO A 142 -55.11 -58.78 8.60
N THR A 143 -54.91 -57.56 8.11
CA THR A 143 -53.86 -57.18 7.14
C THR A 143 -52.94 -56.12 7.75
N PRO A 144 -51.61 -56.18 7.50
CA PRO A 144 -50.68 -55.21 8.07
C PRO A 144 -50.81 -53.84 7.38
N ASN A 145 -51.35 -52.85 8.11
CA ASN A 145 -51.41 -51.44 7.65
C ASN A 145 -50.03 -50.78 7.46
N PHE A 146 -48.96 -51.44 7.91
CA PHE A 146 -47.57 -51.01 7.74
C PHE A 146 -46.67 -52.24 7.65
N THR A 147 -45.90 -52.39 6.58
CA THR A 147 -45.18 -53.62 6.22
C THR A 147 -43.71 -53.60 6.61
N LEU A 148 -43.07 -54.78 6.68
CA LEU A 148 -41.63 -54.89 6.93
C LEU A 148 -40.79 -54.20 5.85
N ARG A 149 -41.25 -54.16 4.58
CA ARG A 149 -40.63 -53.38 3.51
C ARG A 149 -40.66 -51.87 3.79
N GLN A 150 -41.78 -51.35 4.27
CA GLN A 150 -41.88 -49.93 4.66
C GLN A 150 -41.03 -49.62 5.91
N MET A 151 -40.86 -50.62 6.79
CA MET A 151 -39.94 -50.52 7.93
C MET A 151 -38.48 -50.43 7.49
N THR A 152 -38.01 -51.31 6.60
CA THR A 152 -36.60 -51.29 6.16
C THR A 152 -36.28 -50.01 5.39
N VAL A 153 -37.18 -49.54 4.52
CA VAL A 153 -37.02 -48.23 3.85
C VAL A 153 -36.90 -47.05 4.85
N LEU A 154 -37.53 -47.11 6.03
CA LEU A 154 -37.33 -46.12 7.09
C LEU A 154 -36.04 -46.35 7.90
N ALA A 155 -35.58 -47.59 8.06
CA ALA A 155 -34.33 -47.93 8.75
C ALA A 155 -33.10 -47.51 7.93
N ASP A 156 -33.11 -47.82 6.64
CA ASP A 156 -32.07 -47.50 5.65
C ASP A 156 -32.10 -46.02 5.21
N LYS A 157 -32.89 -45.19 5.90
CA LYS A 157 -33.03 -43.74 5.68
C LYS A 157 -33.38 -43.39 4.24
N GLY A 158 -34.41 -44.02 3.68
CA GLY A 158 -34.86 -43.82 2.29
C GLY A 158 -35.15 -42.36 1.89
N TRP A 159 -35.37 -41.46 2.87
CA TRP A 159 -35.41 -40.01 2.64
C TRP A 159 -34.07 -39.37 2.27
N THR A 160 -32.98 -40.13 2.20
CA THR A 160 -31.67 -39.70 1.68
C THR A 160 -31.29 -40.40 0.37
N ASN A 161 -32.15 -41.31 -0.14
CA ASN A 161 -31.85 -42.16 -1.28
C ASN A 161 -32.66 -41.74 -2.53
N ILE A 162 -31.95 -41.23 -3.54
CA ILE A 162 -32.54 -40.78 -4.82
C ILE A 162 -33.28 -41.92 -5.56
N GLY A 163 -32.83 -43.17 -5.41
CA GLY A 163 -33.54 -44.34 -5.94
C GLY A 163 -34.91 -44.55 -5.29
N THR A 164 -35.04 -44.27 -3.99
CA THR A 164 -36.33 -44.28 -3.29
C THR A 164 -37.24 -43.15 -3.78
N TYR A 165 -36.69 -41.96 -4.05
CA TYR A 165 -37.45 -40.84 -4.62
C TYR A 165 -38.04 -41.21 -5.99
N PHE A 166 -37.24 -41.83 -6.86
CA PHE A 166 -37.68 -42.28 -8.18
C PHE A 166 -38.76 -43.36 -8.07
N ARG A 167 -38.57 -44.39 -7.24
CA ARG A 167 -39.56 -45.48 -7.01
C ARG A 167 -40.92 -44.94 -6.54
N LEU A 168 -40.92 -43.95 -5.64
CA LEU A 168 -42.13 -43.24 -5.23
C LEU A 168 -42.77 -42.53 -6.43
N ALA A 169 -42.01 -41.69 -7.15
CA ALA A 169 -42.51 -40.96 -8.32
C ALA A 169 -43.08 -41.87 -9.42
N THR A 170 -42.48 -43.05 -9.68
CA THR A 170 -42.95 -44.04 -10.66
C THR A 170 -44.19 -44.84 -10.24
N GLY A 171 -44.94 -44.38 -9.24
CA GLY A 171 -46.27 -44.90 -8.91
C GLY A 171 -46.30 -46.02 -7.86
N GLN A 172 -45.15 -46.48 -7.35
CA GLN A 172 -45.08 -47.55 -6.33
C GLN A 172 -45.39 -47.06 -4.89
N TRP A 173 -46.06 -45.90 -4.76
CA TRP A 173 -46.37 -45.22 -3.50
C TRP A 173 -46.90 -46.16 -2.40
N THR A 174 -47.89 -46.99 -2.71
CA THR A 174 -48.52 -47.88 -1.71
C THR A 174 -47.59 -48.96 -1.14
N ARG A 175 -46.52 -49.32 -1.86
CA ARG A 175 -45.62 -50.43 -1.47
C ARG A 175 -44.43 -49.98 -0.63
N TYR A 176 -43.85 -48.80 -0.91
CA TYR A 176 -42.64 -48.29 -0.22
C TYR A 176 -42.88 -47.06 0.65
N SER A 177 -44.00 -46.34 0.47
CA SER A 177 -44.24 -45.08 1.19
C SER A 177 -44.77 -45.29 2.60
N SER A 178 -44.54 -44.28 3.44
CA SER A 178 -45.21 -44.10 4.72
C SER A 178 -45.40 -42.60 4.98
N SER A 179 -46.33 -42.21 5.85
CA SER A 179 -46.56 -40.79 6.13
C SER A 179 -45.34 -40.10 6.72
N LEU A 180 -44.51 -40.82 7.49
CA LEU A 180 -43.23 -40.31 7.97
C LEU A 180 -42.17 -40.23 6.86
N LEU A 181 -42.11 -41.18 5.92
CA LEU A 181 -41.16 -41.12 4.81
C LEU A 181 -41.42 -39.89 3.92
N VAL A 182 -42.68 -39.62 3.56
CA VAL A 182 -43.04 -38.44 2.75
C VAL A 182 -42.68 -37.15 3.49
N TRP A 183 -42.98 -37.06 4.79
CA TRP A 183 -42.63 -35.90 5.61
C TRP A 183 -41.10 -35.70 5.71
N ALA A 184 -40.34 -36.79 5.92
CA ALA A 184 -38.88 -36.75 5.96
C ALA A 184 -38.28 -36.31 4.60
N VAL A 185 -38.78 -36.83 3.49
CA VAL A 185 -38.39 -36.41 2.12
C VAL A 185 -38.66 -34.92 1.90
N LEU A 186 -39.83 -34.42 2.31
CA LEU A 186 -40.18 -33.00 2.19
C LEU A 186 -39.24 -32.09 2.98
N LEU A 187 -38.94 -32.43 4.24
CA LEU A 187 -37.95 -31.67 5.04
C LEU A 187 -36.53 -31.76 4.45
N HIS A 188 -36.13 -32.92 3.91
CA HIS A 188 -34.81 -33.09 3.34
C HIS A 188 -34.62 -32.28 2.05
N ILE A 189 -35.64 -32.25 1.18
CA ILE A 189 -35.68 -31.42 -0.03
C ILE A 189 -35.71 -29.92 0.33
N LEU A 190 -36.54 -29.52 1.29
CA LEU A 190 -36.68 -28.13 1.72
C LEU A 190 -35.35 -27.57 2.26
N GLY A 191 -34.72 -28.28 3.19
CA GLY A 191 -33.41 -27.91 3.73
C GLY A 191 -32.32 -27.84 2.65
N ALA A 192 -32.29 -28.79 1.72
CA ALA A 192 -31.29 -28.83 0.64
C ALA A 192 -31.43 -27.67 -0.37
N ILE A 193 -32.64 -27.14 -0.60
CA ILE A 193 -32.90 -26.07 -1.58
C ILE A 193 -32.60 -24.67 -1.04
N ILE A 194 -32.63 -24.46 0.29
CA ILE A 194 -32.45 -23.13 0.91
C ILE A 194 -31.09 -22.51 0.59
N SER A 195 -29.99 -23.27 0.72
CA SER A 195 -28.64 -22.71 0.50
C SER A 195 -28.35 -22.36 -0.98
N PRO A 196 -28.72 -23.19 -1.99
CA PRO A 196 -28.66 -22.80 -3.40
C PRO A 196 -29.47 -21.53 -3.71
N LEU A 197 -30.70 -21.39 -3.20
CA LEU A 197 -31.51 -20.18 -3.42
C LEU A 197 -30.89 -18.94 -2.77
N GLN A 198 -30.30 -19.08 -1.58
CA GLN A 198 -29.55 -18.00 -0.93
C GLN A 198 -28.36 -17.53 -1.78
N GLN A 199 -27.67 -18.43 -2.48
CA GLN A 199 -26.55 -18.09 -3.35
C GLN A 199 -27.00 -17.41 -4.66
N ILE A 200 -28.18 -17.75 -5.17
CA ILE A 200 -28.77 -17.14 -6.38
C ILE A 200 -29.24 -15.71 -6.12
N PHE A 201 -29.80 -15.41 -4.94
CA PHE A 201 -30.33 -14.08 -4.63
C PHE A 201 -29.32 -13.10 -4.00
N LEU A 202 -28.14 -13.57 -3.58
CA LEU A 202 -27.13 -12.74 -2.89
C LEU A 202 -25.96 -12.43 -3.83
N SER A 203 -25.88 -11.17 -4.28
CA SER A 203 -24.71 -10.63 -4.98
C SER A 203 -23.83 -9.80 -4.03
N THR A 204 -22.70 -9.33 -4.54
CA THR A 204 -21.79 -8.41 -3.84
C THR A 204 -21.61 -7.15 -4.68
N GLU A 205 -21.62 -5.99 -4.02
CA GLU A 205 -21.40 -4.69 -4.63
C GLU A 205 -20.16 -4.06 -3.98
N THR A 206 -19.25 -3.53 -4.79
CA THR A 206 -18.04 -2.86 -4.30
C THR A 206 -18.35 -1.39 -4.10
N ILE A 207 -18.02 -0.85 -2.93
CA ILE A 207 -18.13 0.57 -2.60
C ILE A 207 -16.78 1.10 -2.14
N LYS A 208 -16.50 2.38 -2.43
CA LYS A 208 -15.40 3.11 -1.81
C LYS A 208 -15.78 3.49 -0.38
N THR A 209 -14.95 3.12 0.58
CA THR A 209 -15.11 3.48 2.00
C THR A 209 -13.95 4.34 2.47
N PRO A 210 -14.18 5.27 3.42
CA PRO A 210 -13.11 6.11 3.97
C PRO A 210 -11.94 5.30 4.51
N THR A 211 -10.75 5.85 4.37
CA THR A 211 -9.52 5.38 5.00
C THR A 211 -8.89 6.51 5.81
N TYR A 212 -7.57 6.49 6.00
CA TYR A 212 -6.85 7.56 6.65
C TYR A 212 -6.48 8.63 5.60
N PRO A 213 -7.08 9.83 5.64
CA PRO A 213 -6.79 10.88 4.67
C PRO A 213 -5.32 11.30 4.71
N MET A 214 -4.76 11.61 3.54
CA MET A 214 -3.41 12.13 3.37
C MET A 214 -3.45 13.60 2.94
N ASP A 215 -2.54 14.40 3.48
CA ASP A 215 -2.51 15.85 3.28
C ASP A 215 -1.32 16.24 2.37
N VAL A 216 -1.59 17.07 1.36
CA VAL A 216 -0.56 17.76 0.56
C VAL A 216 -0.46 19.19 1.06
N ASN A 217 0.62 19.47 1.80
CA ASN A 217 0.91 20.77 2.43
C ASN A 217 1.84 21.61 1.54
N PHE A 218 2.12 22.85 1.94
CA PHE A 218 3.03 23.78 1.27
C PHE A 218 2.60 24.17 -0.15
N LEU A 219 1.29 24.15 -0.41
CA LEU A 219 0.72 24.69 -1.65
C LEU A 219 0.48 26.20 -1.48
N LEU A 220 0.75 26.96 -2.53
CA LEU A 220 0.40 28.37 -2.63
C LEU A 220 -1.12 28.57 -2.49
N ASP A 221 -1.52 29.51 -1.63
CA ASP A 221 -2.78 30.25 -1.71
C ASP A 221 -2.51 31.66 -2.27
N ILE A 222 -3.32 32.17 -3.20
CA ILE A 222 -3.05 33.47 -3.85
C ILE A 222 -2.88 34.63 -2.84
N PRO A 223 -3.68 34.74 -1.75
CA PRO A 223 -3.50 35.77 -0.73
C PRO A 223 -2.18 35.70 0.07
N ASP A 224 -1.58 34.52 0.26
CA ASP A 224 -0.38 34.36 1.10
C ASP A 224 0.84 35.10 0.51
N LYS A 225 0.88 35.29 -0.81
CA LYS A 225 1.92 36.08 -1.53
C LYS A 225 1.96 37.56 -1.17
N PHE A 226 0.99 38.06 -0.41
CA PHE A 226 0.87 39.47 -0.03
C PHE A 226 1.13 39.72 1.47
N GLN A 227 1.48 38.69 2.25
CA GLN A 227 1.81 38.84 3.66
C GLN A 227 3.23 39.43 3.84
N GLU A 228 3.40 40.36 4.79
CA GLU A 228 4.69 41.01 5.04
C GLU A 228 5.65 40.11 5.84
N GLY A 229 6.64 39.54 5.15
CA GLY A 229 7.78 38.83 5.74
C GLY A 229 9.13 39.50 5.41
N GLU A 230 10.14 39.29 6.26
CA GLU A 230 11.47 39.90 6.12
C GLU A 230 12.33 39.22 5.03
N SER A 231 12.92 40.04 4.16
CA SER A 231 14.16 39.75 3.41
C SER A 231 14.19 38.66 2.31
N ALA A 232 13.06 38.09 1.89
CA ALA A 232 13.03 37.29 0.66
C ALA A 232 13.45 38.13 -0.56
N GLN A 233 14.47 37.67 -1.31
CA GLN A 233 14.88 38.26 -2.58
C GLN A 233 14.07 37.64 -3.71
N ASP A 234 13.39 38.46 -4.52
CA ASP A 234 12.55 37.99 -5.63
C ASP A 234 13.38 37.22 -6.67
N ALA A 235 13.31 35.88 -6.60
CA ALA A 235 14.04 34.99 -7.48
C ALA A 235 13.26 34.67 -8.78
N THR A 236 12.04 35.18 -8.94
CA THR A 236 11.10 34.80 -10.01
C THR A 236 11.71 34.95 -11.40
N VAL A 237 12.37 36.08 -11.66
CA VAL A 237 13.02 36.35 -12.95
C VAL A 237 14.19 35.40 -13.22
N VAL A 238 14.96 35.02 -12.19
CA VAL A 238 16.10 34.10 -12.31
C VAL A 238 15.63 32.67 -12.61
N VAL A 239 14.57 32.22 -11.93
CA VAL A 239 13.93 30.92 -12.19
C VAL A 239 13.29 30.89 -13.58
N ALA A 240 12.64 31.98 -13.99
CA ALA A 240 12.08 32.12 -15.34
C ALA A 240 13.17 32.09 -16.43
N ARG A 241 14.27 32.85 -16.28
CA ARG A 241 15.45 32.85 -17.18
C ARG A 241 15.94 31.42 -17.43
N LYS A 242 16.17 30.65 -16.36
CA LYS A 242 16.64 29.26 -16.45
C LYS A 242 15.64 28.37 -17.20
N SER A 243 14.36 28.43 -16.83
CA SER A 243 13.31 27.61 -17.44
C SER A 243 13.14 27.89 -18.94
N LEU A 244 13.15 29.17 -19.33
CA LEU A 244 13.05 29.64 -20.72
C LEU A 244 14.21 29.16 -21.61
N ALA A 245 15.41 28.97 -21.05
CA ALA A 245 16.57 28.43 -21.76
C ALA A 245 16.50 26.91 -21.97
N SER A 246 15.89 26.17 -21.03
CA SER A 246 15.80 24.70 -21.10
C SER A 246 14.61 24.16 -21.90
N ALA A 247 13.47 24.85 -21.87
CA ALA A 247 12.16 24.35 -22.32
C ALA A 247 12.07 24.10 -23.83
N SER A 248 11.36 23.03 -24.22
CA SER A 248 11.10 22.65 -25.62
C SER A 248 9.61 22.42 -25.89
N GLY A 249 9.18 22.64 -27.13
CA GLY A 249 7.82 22.32 -27.57
C GLY A 249 7.43 20.84 -27.40
N ASN A 250 8.40 19.93 -27.24
CA ASN A 250 8.17 18.50 -27.05
C ASN A 250 8.04 18.08 -25.57
N ASP A 251 8.14 19.03 -24.62
CA ASP A 251 8.02 18.71 -23.20
C ASP A 251 6.54 18.53 -22.79
N PHE A 252 6.31 17.57 -21.89
CA PHE A 252 4.99 17.18 -21.37
C PHE A 252 4.84 17.61 -19.89
N PRO A 253 4.56 18.89 -19.61
CA PRO A 253 4.39 19.40 -18.25
C PRO A 253 3.25 18.70 -17.48
N SER A 254 3.57 18.08 -16.35
CA SER A 254 2.56 17.43 -15.49
C SER A 254 1.55 18.40 -14.87
N GLN A 255 1.97 19.66 -14.65
CA GLN A 255 1.17 20.76 -14.11
C GLN A 255 0.30 21.46 -15.17
N LEU A 256 0.29 20.99 -16.44
CA LEU A 256 -0.58 21.52 -17.49
C LEU A 256 -1.86 20.69 -17.59
N TRP A 257 -2.97 21.31 -17.19
CA TRP A 257 -4.31 20.77 -17.30
C TRP A 257 -4.99 21.32 -18.56
N ALA A 258 -5.99 20.60 -19.08
CA ALA A 258 -6.83 21.03 -20.19
C ALA A 258 -8.26 20.51 -20.02
N GLY A 259 -9.24 21.27 -20.52
CA GLY A 259 -10.65 20.92 -20.49
C GLY A 259 -11.06 19.91 -21.57
N SER A 260 -11.21 18.65 -21.15
CA SER A 260 -11.67 17.48 -21.95
C SER A 260 -10.74 17.00 -23.07
N ASP A 261 -10.57 15.68 -23.18
CA ASP A 261 -9.64 14.98 -24.10
C ASP A 261 -10.07 14.99 -25.58
N ASN A 262 -10.78 16.02 -26.02
CA ASN A 262 -11.40 16.10 -27.35
C ASN A 262 -10.44 16.57 -28.45
N CYS A 263 -9.30 15.87 -28.59
CA CYS A 263 -8.59 15.76 -29.88
C CYS A 263 -9.51 15.28 -31.04
N THR A 264 -10.68 14.73 -30.70
CA THR A 264 -11.80 14.39 -31.59
C THR A 264 -12.42 15.59 -32.33
N ALA A 265 -12.23 16.83 -31.86
CA ALA A 265 -12.77 18.02 -32.50
C ALA A 265 -12.00 18.47 -33.76
N LEU A 266 -10.86 17.82 -34.07
CA LEU A 266 -9.92 18.24 -35.12
C LEU A 266 -10.09 17.53 -36.48
N ASN A 267 -11.26 16.93 -36.74
CA ASN A 267 -11.56 16.20 -37.98
C ASN A 267 -11.59 17.07 -39.27
N GLU A 268 -11.50 18.40 -39.16
CA GLU A 268 -11.53 19.33 -40.31
C GLU A 268 -10.16 20.01 -40.59
N LEU A 269 -9.07 19.56 -39.97
CA LEU A 269 -7.73 20.15 -40.15
C LEU A 269 -6.69 19.14 -40.65
N THR A 270 -5.67 19.67 -41.34
CA THR A 270 -4.69 18.92 -42.15
C THR A 270 -3.87 17.89 -41.36
N GLU A 271 -3.30 16.91 -42.06
CA GLU A 271 -2.59 15.73 -41.51
C GLU A 271 -1.53 16.07 -40.44
N ALA A 272 -0.88 17.23 -40.55
CA ALA A 272 0.05 17.73 -39.54
C ALA A 272 -0.55 17.86 -38.12
N LYS A 273 -1.85 18.19 -38.00
CA LYS A 273 -2.54 18.35 -36.71
C LYS A 273 -3.08 17.04 -36.15
N SER A 274 -3.44 16.05 -36.98
CA SER A 274 -3.85 14.74 -36.47
C SER A 274 -2.66 13.95 -35.89
N MET A 275 -1.46 14.11 -36.47
CA MET A 275 -0.26 13.42 -36.02
C MET A 275 0.17 13.84 -34.59
N LEU A 276 0.02 15.12 -34.24
CA LEU A 276 0.21 15.63 -32.86
C LEU A 276 -0.75 14.97 -31.85
N CYS A 277 -2.03 14.83 -32.19
CA CYS A 277 -2.99 14.13 -31.34
C CYS A 277 -2.71 12.61 -31.25
N SER A 278 -2.11 12.01 -32.28
CA SER A 278 -1.86 10.56 -32.34
C SER A 278 -0.87 10.02 -31.30
N GLN A 279 -0.08 10.90 -30.66
CA GLN A 279 0.83 10.54 -29.57
C GLN A 279 0.25 10.77 -28.16
N GLY A 280 -0.97 11.32 -28.05
CA GLY A 280 -1.81 11.20 -26.84
C GLY A 280 -1.36 11.97 -25.59
N GLY A 281 -0.98 13.25 -25.71
CA GLY A 281 -0.65 14.07 -24.53
C GLY A 281 -0.76 15.59 -24.71
N THR A 282 -0.96 16.30 -23.59
CA THR A 282 -0.79 17.76 -23.50
C THR A 282 0.70 18.11 -23.41
N SER A 283 1.16 19.02 -24.26
CA SER A 283 2.57 19.44 -24.38
C SER A 283 2.66 20.96 -24.57
N TRP A 284 3.85 21.54 -24.43
CA TRP A 284 4.04 22.96 -24.73
C TRP A 284 3.85 23.28 -26.24
N GLY A 285 4.15 22.35 -27.14
CA GLY A 285 4.03 22.52 -28.59
C GLY A 285 2.59 22.51 -29.13
N ASN A 286 1.63 21.94 -28.39
CA ASN A 286 0.20 22.00 -28.72
C ASN A 286 -0.63 22.90 -27.78
N LEU A 287 0.02 23.65 -26.88
CA LEU A 287 -0.60 24.46 -25.82
C LEU A 287 -1.73 25.38 -26.31
N SER A 288 -1.49 26.18 -27.37
CA SER A 288 -2.50 27.08 -27.96
C SER A 288 -3.58 26.38 -28.80
N LEU A 289 -3.56 25.04 -28.89
CA LEU A 289 -4.59 24.22 -29.53
C LEU A 289 -5.46 23.46 -28.52
N LEU A 290 -5.14 23.52 -27.23
CA LEU A 290 -5.90 22.89 -26.17
C LEU A 290 -7.16 23.70 -25.82
N SER A 291 -8.24 23.01 -25.46
CA SER A 291 -9.44 23.63 -24.87
C SER A 291 -9.21 23.89 -23.38
N ASP A 292 -9.43 25.14 -22.93
CA ASP A 292 -9.20 25.59 -21.55
C ASP A 292 -7.86 25.10 -20.91
N PRO A 293 -6.69 25.45 -21.47
CA PRO A 293 -5.41 25.11 -20.87
C PRO A 293 -5.15 25.96 -19.63
N PHE A 294 -4.77 25.33 -18.52
CA PHE A 294 -4.38 26.03 -17.29
C PHE A 294 -3.24 25.37 -16.53
N LEU A 295 -2.53 26.20 -15.77
CA LEU A 295 -1.51 25.83 -14.81
C LEU A 295 -2.12 25.66 -13.42
N THR A 296 -1.71 24.62 -12.71
CA THR A 296 -1.87 24.52 -11.25
C THR A 296 -0.75 23.66 -10.64
N GLN A 297 -0.62 23.69 -9.32
CA GLN A 297 0.50 23.10 -8.59
C GLN A 297 0.53 21.57 -8.63
N LEU A 298 -0.64 20.93 -8.63
CA LEU A 298 -0.76 19.48 -8.62
C LEU A 298 -0.81 18.91 -10.05
N PRO A 299 -0.28 17.69 -10.27
CA PRO A 299 -0.33 17.03 -11.58
C PRO A 299 -1.77 16.84 -12.09
N ARG A 300 -1.96 16.87 -13.42
CA ARG A 300 -3.27 16.69 -14.08
C ARG A 300 -4.03 15.42 -13.72
N ASP A 301 -3.29 14.39 -13.28
CA ASP A 301 -3.84 13.09 -12.88
C ASP A 301 -4.19 13.02 -11.37
N PHE A 302 -4.05 14.13 -10.63
CA PHE A 302 -4.33 14.20 -9.19
C PHE A 302 -5.83 14.21 -8.89
N ASN A 303 -6.24 13.42 -7.89
CA ASN A 303 -7.64 13.15 -7.57
C ASN A 303 -7.81 13.06 -6.05
N THR A 304 -8.75 13.81 -5.48
CA THR A 304 -9.00 13.86 -4.02
C THR A 304 -9.91 12.74 -3.52
N GLY A 305 -10.42 11.92 -4.43
CA GLY A 305 -11.14 10.68 -4.17
C GLY A 305 -12.51 10.94 -3.53
N LEU A 306 -12.66 10.57 -2.26
CA LEU A 306 -13.90 10.76 -1.50
C LEU A 306 -14.06 12.18 -0.93
N VAL A 307 -13.03 13.03 -1.00
CA VAL A 307 -13.01 14.39 -0.45
C VAL A 307 -13.22 15.42 -1.56
N GLN A 308 -14.06 16.44 -1.32
CA GLN A 308 -14.19 17.62 -2.18
C GLN A 308 -13.20 18.69 -1.72
N GLN A 309 -12.36 19.20 -2.64
CA GLN A 309 -11.34 20.22 -2.37
C GLN A 309 -11.18 21.14 -3.59
N PHE A 310 -10.59 22.30 -3.37
CA PHE A 310 -10.32 23.34 -4.37
C PHE A 310 -8.85 23.74 -4.38
N LEU A 311 -8.38 24.27 -5.51
CA LEU A 311 -6.98 24.68 -5.72
C LEU A 311 -6.91 25.87 -6.71
N PRO A 312 -5.91 26.77 -6.62
CA PRO A 312 -5.72 27.81 -7.63
C PRO A 312 -5.48 27.24 -9.03
N ARG A 313 -6.10 27.82 -10.06
CA ARG A 313 -5.75 27.65 -11.47
C ARG A 313 -5.40 28.99 -12.12
N PHE A 314 -4.45 28.95 -13.04
CA PHE A 314 -3.96 30.10 -13.79
C PHE A 314 -4.08 29.79 -15.29
N ASN A 315 -4.95 30.51 -15.99
CA ASN A 315 -5.01 30.56 -17.44
C ASN A 315 -4.20 31.76 -17.93
N PHE A 316 -3.59 31.63 -19.10
CA PHE A 316 -2.74 32.64 -19.72
C PHE A 316 -2.85 32.45 -21.24
N THR A 317 -3.07 33.54 -21.97
CA THR A 317 -3.09 33.54 -23.45
C THR A 317 -2.23 34.71 -23.93
N ALA A 318 -1.23 34.43 -24.76
CA ALA A 318 -0.50 35.51 -25.43
C ALA A 318 -1.05 35.74 -26.84
N HIS A 319 -1.22 37.01 -27.18
CA HIS A 319 -1.56 37.50 -28.51
C HIS A 319 -0.36 38.27 -29.08
N TYR A 320 -0.20 38.20 -30.41
CA TYR A 320 0.95 38.75 -31.12
C TYR A 320 0.49 39.50 -32.38
N GLU A 321 0.91 40.76 -32.51
CA GLU A 321 0.53 41.67 -33.58
C GLU A 321 1.75 42.42 -34.13
N ASN A 322 1.79 42.62 -35.45
CA ASN A 322 2.79 43.46 -36.11
C ASN A 322 2.19 44.87 -36.26
N ILE A 323 2.82 45.87 -35.64
CA ILE A 323 2.32 47.25 -35.56
C ILE A 323 3.15 48.19 -36.44
N SER A 324 2.68 49.42 -36.66
CA SER A 324 3.48 50.42 -37.40
C SER A 324 4.46 51.16 -36.48
N ALA A 325 5.46 51.80 -37.09
CA ALA A 325 6.43 52.63 -36.37
C ALA A 325 5.80 53.83 -35.63
N THR A 326 4.57 54.24 -35.99
CA THR A 326 3.81 55.29 -35.30
C THR A 326 3.00 54.80 -34.11
N ASP A 327 2.81 53.48 -33.96
CA ASP A 327 2.04 52.87 -32.87
C ASP A 327 2.95 52.43 -31.70
N PHE A 328 4.27 52.51 -31.87
CA PHE A 328 5.25 52.14 -30.86
C PHE A 328 5.48 53.30 -29.86
N PRO A 329 5.40 53.08 -28.53
CA PRO A 329 5.59 54.13 -27.54
C PRO A 329 7.01 54.72 -27.59
N THR A 330 7.10 56.01 -27.95
CA THR A 330 8.40 56.72 -28.09
C THR A 330 8.85 57.41 -26.80
N ASP A 331 7.93 57.58 -25.85
CA ASP A 331 8.07 58.25 -24.56
C ASP A 331 8.33 57.30 -23.38
N CYS A 332 8.51 56.00 -23.66
CA CYS A 332 8.68 54.92 -22.66
C CYS A 332 9.80 55.19 -21.65
N ASP A 333 10.90 55.84 -22.06
CA ASP A 333 12.02 56.25 -21.19
C ASP A 333 11.66 57.39 -20.21
N THR A 334 10.46 57.97 -20.32
CA THR A 334 10.00 59.13 -19.52
C THR A 334 8.80 58.82 -18.63
N ILE A 335 8.17 57.66 -18.79
CA ILE A 335 7.02 57.21 -17.98
C ILE A 335 7.55 56.63 -16.65
N PRO A 336 7.23 57.20 -15.47
CA PRO A 336 7.77 56.72 -14.21
C PRO A 336 7.28 55.31 -13.87
N GLY A 337 8.21 54.35 -13.83
CA GLY A 337 7.92 52.94 -13.55
C GLY A 337 7.66 52.07 -14.78
N ALA A 338 7.75 52.62 -16.00
CA ALA A 338 7.72 51.82 -17.22
C ALA A 338 9.00 51.00 -17.41
N LEU A 339 8.86 49.83 -18.06
CA LEU A 339 9.99 49.06 -18.52
C LEU A 339 10.44 49.65 -19.85
N SER A 340 11.68 50.15 -19.93
CA SER A 340 12.32 50.49 -21.20
C SER A 340 13.74 49.92 -21.22
N ILE A 341 13.99 48.96 -22.12
CA ILE A 341 15.29 48.30 -22.30
C ILE A 341 15.74 48.54 -23.74
N ARG A 342 16.85 49.25 -23.91
CA ARG A 342 17.51 49.48 -25.20
C ARG A 342 18.84 48.73 -25.23
N GLN A 343 18.99 47.75 -26.12
CA GLN A 343 20.23 46.98 -26.29
C GLN A 343 20.63 46.94 -27.75
N SER A 344 21.94 47.00 -28.01
CA SER A 344 22.53 46.85 -29.35
C SER A 344 23.98 46.39 -29.21
N ASN A 345 24.52 45.70 -30.21
CA ASN A 345 25.94 45.39 -30.25
C ASN A 345 26.76 46.57 -30.78
N THR A 346 28.03 46.63 -30.39
CA THR A 346 29.00 47.45 -31.11
C THR A 346 29.14 46.89 -32.54
N PRO A 347 28.95 47.68 -33.61
CA PRO A 347 29.03 47.18 -34.97
C PRO A 347 30.40 46.56 -35.27
N ILE A 348 30.40 45.32 -35.74
CA ILE A 348 31.63 44.60 -36.06
C ILE A 348 31.91 44.77 -37.55
N ASN A 349 32.91 45.59 -37.88
CA ASN A 349 33.44 45.70 -39.23
C ASN A 349 34.32 44.48 -39.53
N MET A 350 33.79 43.50 -40.25
CA MET A 350 34.60 42.54 -40.99
C MET A 350 34.99 43.14 -42.35
N THR A 351 35.84 42.48 -43.13
CA THR A 351 36.66 43.14 -44.18
C THR A 351 35.88 43.97 -45.20
N TYR A 352 34.61 43.65 -45.47
CA TYR A 352 33.68 44.44 -46.28
C TYR A 352 32.22 44.43 -45.75
N GLU A 353 32.00 44.09 -44.48
CA GLU A 353 30.67 43.80 -43.90
C GLU A 353 30.51 44.42 -42.50
N VAL A 354 29.31 44.94 -42.19
CA VAL A 354 28.96 45.60 -40.91
C VAL A 354 27.86 44.82 -40.20
N LEU A 355 28.25 43.96 -39.25
CA LEU A 355 27.29 43.17 -38.48
C LEU A 355 26.79 43.96 -37.26
N SER A 356 25.55 44.45 -37.35
CA SER A 356 24.84 45.12 -36.23
C SER A 356 23.37 44.71 -36.07
N TRP A 357 22.93 44.72 -34.82
CA TRP A 357 21.55 44.51 -34.36
C TRP A 357 21.20 45.47 -33.22
N ALA A 358 19.92 45.77 -33.05
CA ALA A 358 19.37 46.50 -31.92
C ALA A 358 17.98 45.97 -31.54
N VAL A 359 17.64 46.05 -30.26
CA VAL A 359 16.30 45.82 -29.72
C VAL A 359 15.92 46.93 -28.75
N HIS A 360 14.69 47.40 -28.83
CA HIS A 360 14.06 48.24 -27.82
C HIS A 360 12.78 47.55 -27.34
N ALA A 361 12.79 47.08 -26.10
CA ALA A 361 11.63 46.53 -25.41
C ALA A 361 11.02 47.61 -24.51
N CYS A 362 9.70 47.81 -24.61
CA CYS A 362 8.94 48.82 -23.88
C CYS A 362 7.64 48.24 -23.30
N MET A 363 7.31 48.55 -22.05
CA MET A 363 5.99 48.34 -21.46
C MET A 363 5.50 49.68 -20.88
N PRO A 364 4.58 50.41 -21.53
CA PRO A 364 4.30 51.83 -21.27
C PRO A 364 3.33 52.07 -20.09
N THR A 365 3.52 51.36 -18.98
CA THR A 365 2.65 51.41 -17.79
C THR A 365 3.49 51.48 -16.50
N ASP A 366 2.91 51.91 -15.38
CA ASP A 366 3.63 51.94 -14.10
C ASP A 366 3.69 50.52 -13.48
N LEU A 367 4.82 49.84 -13.70
CA LEU A 367 5.05 48.45 -13.33
C LEU A 367 5.63 48.29 -11.92
N ARG A 368 5.64 49.36 -11.11
CA ARG A 368 6.03 49.33 -9.69
C ARG A 368 4.96 48.71 -8.80
N MET A 369 3.77 48.44 -9.34
CA MET A 369 2.66 47.78 -8.66
C MET A 369 2.39 46.41 -9.29
N SER A 370 2.13 45.41 -8.44
CA SER A 370 1.67 44.07 -8.85
C SER A 370 0.32 44.15 -9.58
N PRO A 371 0.13 43.47 -10.73
CA PRO A 371 -1.19 43.30 -11.33
C PRO A 371 -2.08 42.30 -10.55
N TRP A 372 -1.45 41.37 -9.81
CA TRP A 372 -2.12 40.42 -8.94
C TRP A 372 -2.78 41.09 -7.73
N LYS A 373 -3.88 40.50 -7.28
CA LYS A 373 -4.67 40.95 -6.12
C LYS A 373 -4.70 39.85 -5.04
N SER A 374 -4.63 40.27 -3.78
CA SER A 374 -4.79 39.39 -2.61
C SER A 374 -6.26 38.99 -2.43
N THR A 375 -6.71 37.99 -3.19
CA THR A 375 -8.07 37.45 -3.14
C THR A 375 -8.13 36.04 -3.70
N ARG A 376 -9.08 35.23 -3.21
CA ARG A 376 -9.44 33.93 -3.79
C ARG A 376 -10.51 34.03 -4.88
N ALA A 377 -11.18 35.18 -5.02
CA ALA A 377 -12.10 35.42 -6.11
C ALA A 377 -11.36 35.50 -7.45
N ARG A 378 -12.08 35.32 -8.56
CA ARG A 378 -11.53 35.42 -9.91
C ARG A 378 -10.92 36.81 -10.14
N GLN A 379 -9.73 36.81 -10.74
CA GLN A 379 -9.05 38.00 -11.20
C GLN A 379 -8.58 37.82 -12.65
N ASP A 380 -8.89 38.81 -13.49
CA ASP A 380 -8.48 38.91 -14.88
C ASP A 380 -7.65 40.19 -15.05
N PHE A 381 -6.51 40.11 -15.73
CA PHE A 381 -5.69 41.27 -16.08
C PHE A 381 -4.90 41.02 -17.37
N THR A 382 -4.45 42.11 -17.99
CA THR A 382 -3.74 42.11 -19.27
C THR A 382 -2.44 42.90 -19.14
N GLU A 383 -1.34 42.37 -19.66
CA GLU A 383 -0.07 43.08 -19.82
C GLU A 383 0.25 43.30 -21.31
N GLU A 384 0.87 44.43 -21.67
CA GLU A 384 1.35 44.72 -23.03
C GLU A 384 2.87 44.97 -23.06
N LEU A 385 3.55 44.36 -24.03
CA LEU A 385 4.97 44.50 -24.33
C LEU A 385 5.15 44.88 -25.81
N TYR A 386 5.79 46.01 -26.04
CA TYR A 386 6.14 46.54 -27.35
C TYR A 386 7.60 46.23 -27.63
N LEU A 387 7.91 45.61 -28.78
CA LEU A 387 9.26 45.31 -29.22
C LEU A 387 9.55 45.98 -30.56
N ASN A 388 10.64 46.74 -30.65
CA ASN A 388 11.28 47.12 -31.91
C ASN A 388 12.53 46.25 -32.06
N VAL A 389 12.63 45.47 -33.15
CA VAL A 389 13.82 44.70 -33.50
C VAL A 389 14.38 45.22 -34.82
N SER A 390 15.67 45.57 -34.83
CA SER A 390 16.36 46.14 -35.99
C SER A 390 17.63 45.36 -36.33
N LEU A 391 17.80 44.98 -37.60
CA LEU A 391 18.98 44.24 -38.09
C LEU A 391 19.58 44.91 -39.34
N SER A 392 20.91 44.89 -39.43
CA SER A 392 21.69 45.29 -40.60
C SER A 392 21.41 44.44 -41.85
N ALA A 393 21.76 44.95 -43.04
CA ALA A 393 21.62 44.20 -44.30
C ALA A 393 22.56 42.99 -44.36
N ASP A 394 23.84 43.21 -44.09
CA ASP A 394 24.89 42.19 -44.17
C ASP A 394 24.62 41.00 -43.22
N LEU A 395 24.12 41.29 -42.02
CA LEU A 395 23.70 40.27 -41.05
C LEU A 395 22.48 39.45 -41.52
N GLN A 396 21.55 40.04 -42.30
CA GLN A 396 20.46 39.28 -42.92
C GLN A 396 20.95 38.40 -44.08
N TYR A 397 21.88 38.92 -44.89
CA TYR A 397 22.51 38.16 -45.98
C TYR A 397 23.24 36.93 -45.43
N GLU A 398 24.06 37.11 -44.39
CA GLU A 398 24.72 36.04 -43.62
C GLU A 398 23.74 35.02 -42.98
N ILE A 399 22.52 35.43 -42.64
CA ILE A 399 21.52 34.55 -42.00
C ILE A 399 20.66 33.80 -43.03
N ARG A 400 20.48 34.30 -44.27
CA ARG A 400 19.53 33.69 -45.23
C ARG A 400 20.11 33.31 -46.61
N ASP A 401 21.41 33.49 -46.84
CA ASP A 401 22.11 33.04 -48.06
C ASP A 401 21.45 33.61 -49.35
N GLY A 402 21.01 34.88 -49.31
CA GLY A 402 20.16 35.49 -50.34
C GLY A 402 20.07 37.03 -50.30
N ASP A 403 19.58 37.62 -51.39
CA ASP A 403 19.74 39.03 -51.79
C ASP A 403 18.89 40.07 -50.99
N TYR A 404 19.20 40.23 -49.70
CA TYR A 404 18.55 41.19 -48.79
C TYR A 404 19.39 42.47 -48.60
N SER A 405 19.28 43.41 -49.54
CA SER A 405 20.12 44.61 -49.62
C SER A 405 19.71 45.80 -48.73
N SER A 406 18.84 45.62 -47.73
CA SER A 406 18.36 46.70 -46.85
C SER A 406 18.26 46.31 -45.38
N PRO A 407 18.69 47.16 -44.43
CA PRO A 407 18.39 46.95 -43.01
C PRO A 407 16.88 47.06 -42.77
N PHE A 408 16.36 46.39 -41.73
CA PHE A 408 14.99 46.58 -41.28
C PHE A 408 14.93 47.03 -39.83
N SER A 409 13.81 47.66 -39.48
CA SER A 409 13.32 47.89 -38.12
C SER A 409 11.85 47.51 -38.16
N GLU A 410 11.47 46.45 -37.44
CA GLU A 410 10.10 45.93 -37.37
C GLU A 410 9.58 46.05 -35.93
N TYR A 411 8.29 46.34 -35.81
CA TYR A 411 7.64 46.74 -34.58
C TYR A 411 6.51 45.78 -34.25
N PHE A 412 6.48 45.30 -33.01
CA PHE A 412 5.59 44.23 -32.57
C PHE A 412 4.91 44.60 -31.25
N ARG A 413 3.67 44.17 -31.08
CA ARG A 413 2.94 44.18 -29.81
C ARG A 413 2.66 42.75 -29.38
N ILE A 414 3.07 42.43 -28.16
CA ILE A 414 2.70 41.20 -27.45
C ILE A 414 1.77 41.59 -26.31
N THR A 415 0.60 40.96 -26.26
CA THR A 415 -0.40 41.17 -25.21
C THR A 415 -0.59 39.84 -24.48
N VAL A 416 -0.53 39.81 -23.15
CA VAL A 416 -0.78 38.59 -22.36
C VAL A 416 -1.98 38.80 -21.46
N ASP A 417 -3.06 38.08 -21.76
CA ASP A 417 -4.25 38.00 -20.92
C ASP A 417 -4.07 36.88 -19.89
N THR A 418 -4.16 37.22 -18.61
CA THR A 418 -4.02 36.28 -17.48
C THR A 418 -5.31 36.26 -16.67
N THR A 419 -5.86 35.07 -16.48
CA THR A 419 -7.04 34.81 -15.65
C THR A 419 -6.65 33.84 -14.54
N ALA A 420 -6.92 34.18 -13.28
CA ALA A 420 -6.67 33.32 -12.14
C ALA A 420 -7.86 33.27 -11.18
N GLY A 421 -7.94 32.16 -10.45
CA GLY A 421 -9.00 31.87 -9.48
C GLY A 421 -8.89 30.42 -9.06
N TYR A 422 -9.98 29.82 -8.58
CA TYR A 422 -9.97 28.47 -8.00
C TYR A 422 -10.85 27.52 -8.81
N PHE A 423 -10.57 26.22 -8.75
CA PHE A 423 -11.40 25.17 -9.33
C PHE A 423 -11.51 23.96 -8.41
N GLU A 424 -12.54 23.15 -8.61
CA GLU A 424 -12.74 21.89 -7.88
C GLU A 424 -11.81 20.79 -8.43
N LEU A 425 -11.08 20.12 -7.54
CA LEU A 425 -10.22 18.99 -7.93
C LEU A 425 -11.03 17.74 -8.31
N PRO A 426 -10.54 16.89 -9.23
CA PRO A 426 -11.17 15.63 -9.58
C PRO A 426 -11.47 14.76 -8.35
N ASN A 427 -12.71 14.32 -8.20
CA ASN A 427 -13.15 13.48 -7.08
C ASN A 427 -14.34 12.59 -7.49
N TYR A 428 -14.75 11.64 -6.64
CA TYR A 428 -15.82 10.70 -6.98
C TYR A 428 -17.21 11.34 -7.09
N MET A 429 -17.44 12.53 -6.55
CA MET A 429 -18.72 13.26 -6.65
C MET A 429 -18.86 14.00 -7.98
N ASN A 430 -17.79 14.62 -8.49
CA ASN A 430 -17.77 15.29 -9.80
C ASN A 430 -17.47 14.36 -10.99
N GLY A 431 -17.44 13.04 -10.76
CA GLY A 431 -17.18 12.04 -11.79
C GLY A 431 -15.72 11.95 -12.22
N GLN A 432 -14.79 12.34 -11.33
CA GLN A 432 -13.34 12.37 -11.50
C GLN A 432 -12.89 13.33 -12.60
N LYS A 433 -13.38 14.58 -12.56
CA LYS A 433 -13.07 15.64 -13.53
C LYS A 433 -12.76 16.96 -12.85
N ALA A 434 -11.91 17.77 -13.47
CA ALA A 434 -11.68 19.14 -13.04
C ALA A 434 -12.99 19.94 -13.11
N GLY A 435 -13.30 20.69 -12.05
CA GLY A 435 -14.34 21.70 -12.08
C GLY A 435 -13.99 22.90 -12.97
N PRO A 436 -14.98 23.73 -13.34
CA PRO A 436 -14.72 25.00 -14.00
C PRO A 436 -14.01 25.98 -13.06
N LEU A 437 -13.47 27.06 -13.63
CA LEU A 437 -13.06 28.24 -12.89
C LEU A 437 -14.25 28.83 -12.11
N LEU A 438 -14.09 29.03 -10.82
CA LEU A 438 -15.03 29.76 -9.97
C LEU A 438 -14.85 31.27 -10.15
N ASN A 439 -15.94 32.03 -10.11
CA ASN A 439 -15.90 33.50 -10.09
C ASN A 439 -15.63 34.04 -8.67
N ASP A 440 -16.18 33.37 -7.66
CA ASP A 440 -16.16 33.77 -6.25
C ASP A 440 -15.29 32.80 -5.42
N ASP A 441 -15.06 33.14 -4.15
CA ASP A 441 -14.27 32.30 -3.23
C ASP A 441 -14.90 30.90 -3.05
N PRO A 442 -14.12 29.79 -3.19
CA PRO A 442 -14.64 28.43 -3.01
C PRO A 442 -15.30 28.17 -1.65
N SER A 443 -14.99 28.98 -0.62
CA SER A 443 -15.58 28.89 0.72
C SER A 443 -17.11 29.00 0.73
N ALA A 444 -17.73 29.61 -0.29
CA ALA A 444 -19.19 29.69 -0.43
C ALA A 444 -19.84 28.42 -1.03
N VAL A 445 -19.06 27.58 -1.73
CA VAL A 445 -19.51 26.30 -2.32
C VAL A 445 -19.11 25.12 -1.43
N CYS A 446 -18.04 25.29 -0.65
CA CYS A 446 -17.54 24.34 0.33
C CYS A 446 -18.49 24.11 1.50
N GLY A 447 -18.97 22.87 1.64
CA GLY A 447 -19.47 22.35 2.92
C GLY A 447 -18.33 21.90 3.84
N ASN A 448 -18.70 21.21 4.93
CA ASN A 448 -17.83 20.70 6.01
C ASN A 448 -16.66 19.78 5.56
N SER A 449 -16.52 19.49 4.26
CA SER A 449 -15.42 18.70 3.70
C SER A 449 -14.18 19.55 3.36
N CYS A 450 -14.35 20.86 3.10
CA CYS A 450 -13.22 21.76 2.78
C CYS A 450 -12.64 22.51 3.99
N GLU A 451 -13.14 22.27 5.20
CA GLU A 451 -12.85 23.06 6.41
C GLU A 451 -11.34 23.38 6.64
N PRO A 452 -10.35 22.49 6.37
CA PRO A 452 -8.93 22.81 6.53
C PRO A 452 -8.30 23.60 5.36
N GLN A 453 -9.05 23.89 4.28
CA GLN A 453 -8.58 24.72 3.16
C GLN A 453 -8.81 26.22 3.38
N GLY A 454 -9.63 26.60 4.36
CA GLY A 454 -9.78 27.96 4.83
C GLY A 454 -8.82 28.24 5.98
N LEU A 455 -8.11 29.37 5.94
CA LEU A 455 -7.43 29.90 7.13
C LEU A 455 -8.48 30.30 8.16
N THR A 456 -8.78 29.41 9.11
CA THR A 456 -9.62 29.70 10.28
C THR A 456 -8.84 30.49 11.33
N TYR A 457 -8.25 31.61 10.91
CA TYR A 457 -7.85 32.71 11.78
C TYR A 457 -8.80 33.88 11.54
N PRO A 458 -9.63 34.27 12.53
CA PRO A 458 -10.64 35.31 12.33
C PRO A 458 -10.02 36.70 12.15
N ASP A 459 -10.78 37.59 11.52
CA ASP A 459 -10.57 38.99 11.10
C ASP A 459 -9.80 39.93 12.06
N ILE A 460 -8.56 39.60 12.43
CA ILE A 460 -7.71 40.44 13.29
C ILE A 460 -6.98 41.52 12.46
N TYR A 461 -6.68 41.26 11.18
CA TYR A 461 -6.17 42.27 10.24
C TYR A 461 -7.28 42.88 9.39
N ASN A 462 -8.19 43.57 10.09
CA ASN A 462 -9.15 44.49 9.50
C ASN A 462 -8.45 45.58 8.66
N HIS A 463 -8.94 45.80 7.44
CA HIS A 463 -8.91 47.08 6.72
C HIS A 463 -7.60 47.89 6.76
N HIS A 464 -6.47 47.24 6.54
CA HIS A 464 -5.33 47.89 5.89
C HIS A 464 -5.17 47.27 4.51
N GLU A 465 -5.66 47.99 3.48
CA GLU A 465 -4.91 48.04 2.23
C GLU A 465 -3.46 48.32 2.61
N PRO A 466 -2.47 47.53 2.14
CA PRO A 466 -1.09 47.93 2.25
C PRO A 466 -0.97 49.26 1.54
N ASN A 467 -0.85 50.35 2.30
CA ASN A 467 -0.40 51.63 1.79
C ASN A 467 1.03 51.38 1.32
N ALA A 468 1.16 50.94 0.07
CA ALA A 468 2.42 50.67 -0.59
C ALA A 468 3.25 51.92 -0.42
N LYS A 469 4.26 51.85 0.46
CA LYS A 469 5.04 53.02 0.86
C LYS A 469 5.65 53.59 -0.40
N LYS A 470 5.08 54.71 -0.88
CA LYS A 470 5.69 55.51 -1.93
C LYS A 470 7.12 55.76 -1.50
N ARG A 471 8.06 55.26 -2.28
CA ARG A 471 9.47 55.62 -2.16
C ARG A 471 9.59 57.03 -2.74
N GLU A 472 9.20 58.03 -1.94
CA GLU A 472 9.33 59.45 -2.27
C GLU A 472 10.82 59.81 -2.21
N GLU A 473 11.54 59.53 -3.29
CA GLU A 473 12.97 59.84 -3.40
C GLU A 473 13.42 60.12 -4.86
N ASP A 474 12.63 60.96 -5.55
CA ASP A 474 13.01 61.94 -6.60
C ASP A 474 14.00 61.57 -7.74
N ASN A 475 14.30 60.29 -7.96
CA ASN A 475 15.14 59.84 -9.08
C ASN A 475 14.38 58.93 -10.05
N MET A 476 14.76 59.02 -11.33
CA MET A 476 14.28 58.14 -12.39
C MET A 476 14.73 56.69 -12.08
N PRO A 477 13.81 55.71 -12.03
CA PRO A 477 14.13 54.37 -11.55
C PRO A 477 15.11 53.66 -12.47
N SER A 478 16.00 52.87 -11.87
CA SER A 478 16.86 51.96 -12.61
C SER A 478 16.08 50.73 -13.06
N ILE A 479 16.57 50.01 -14.08
CA ILE A 479 15.96 48.73 -14.48
C ILE A 479 16.11 47.69 -13.35
N GLU A 480 17.11 47.85 -12.48
CA GLU A 480 17.36 47.03 -11.29
C GLU A 480 16.23 47.20 -10.24
N ASP A 481 15.58 48.37 -10.15
CA ASP A 481 14.40 48.57 -9.28
C ASP A 481 13.20 47.73 -9.74
N LEU A 482 13.04 47.47 -11.05
CA LEU A 482 11.97 46.61 -11.58
C LEU A 482 12.24 45.11 -11.33
N GLU A 483 13.50 44.69 -11.26
CA GLU A 483 13.84 43.33 -10.81
C GLU A 483 13.42 43.09 -9.34
N LEU A 484 13.23 44.13 -8.53
CA LEU A 484 12.85 44.04 -7.10
C LEU A 484 11.33 44.18 -6.81
N VAL A 485 10.48 44.48 -7.80
CA VAL A 485 9.02 44.59 -7.61
C VAL A 485 8.44 43.21 -7.26
N ARG A 486 7.93 43.01 -6.04
CA ARG A 486 7.31 41.72 -5.64
C ARG A 486 5.99 41.48 -6.38
N ASN A 487 5.69 40.21 -6.66
CA ASN A 487 4.51 39.75 -7.41
C ASN A 487 4.39 40.41 -8.80
N LYS A 488 5.41 40.24 -9.65
CA LYS A 488 5.37 40.69 -11.05
C LYS A 488 4.32 39.92 -11.85
N GLY A 489 3.82 40.55 -12.92
CA GLY A 489 3.04 39.84 -13.93
C GLY A 489 3.91 38.87 -14.75
N PRO A 490 3.31 37.83 -15.36
CA PRO A 490 4.03 36.89 -16.22
C PRO A 490 4.74 37.54 -17.40
N LEU A 491 4.20 38.61 -18.01
CA LEU A 491 4.82 39.27 -19.15
C LEU A 491 5.98 40.17 -18.72
N LEU A 492 5.84 40.95 -17.64
CA LEU A 492 6.97 41.69 -17.04
C LEU A 492 8.12 40.76 -16.65
N THR A 493 7.80 39.63 -16.01
CA THR A 493 8.76 38.58 -15.66
C THR A 493 9.46 38.03 -16.91
N THR A 494 8.69 37.76 -17.98
CA THR A 494 9.21 37.30 -19.26
C THR A 494 10.10 38.36 -19.92
N ALA A 495 9.70 39.63 -19.95
CA ALA A 495 10.45 40.70 -20.58
C ALA A 495 11.80 40.95 -19.87
N LEU A 496 11.80 40.97 -18.53
CA LEU A 496 13.02 41.01 -17.74
C LEU A 496 13.87 39.74 -17.97
N ALA A 497 13.27 38.57 -18.09
CA ALA A 497 14.02 37.33 -18.34
C ALA A 497 14.71 37.31 -19.71
N LEU A 498 14.01 37.74 -20.78
CA LEU A 498 14.52 37.71 -22.15
C LEU A 498 15.48 38.87 -22.48
N PHE A 499 15.22 40.07 -21.96
CA PHE A 499 15.93 41.30 -22.35
C PHE A 499 16.57 42.06 -21.18
N GLY A 500 16.17 41.80 -19.92
CA GLY A 500 16.62 42.57 -18.75
C GLY A 500 18.11 42.41 -18.40
N PRO A 501 18.58 43.05 -17.31
CA PRO A 501 19.95 42.91 -16.82
C PRO A 501 20.26 41.44 -16.50
N ASN A 502 21.42 40.95 -16.91
CA ASN A 502 21.82 39.54 -16.76
C ASN A 502 20.90 38.54 -17.52
N SER A 503 20.11 39.00 -18.49
CA SER A 503 19.52 38.13 -19.51
C SER A 503 20.60 37.57 -20.44
N TRP A 504 20.28 36.51 -21.19
CA TRP A 504 21.19 35.94 -22.18
C TRP A 504 21.68 36.98 -23.21
N LEU A 505 20.79 37.86 -23.69
CA LEU A 505 21.14 38.88 -24.67
C LEU A 505 22.10 39.94 -24.09
N ASP A 506 21.86 40.36 -22.84
CA ASP A 506 22.75 41.27 -22.11
C ASP A 506 24.14 40.64 -21.87
N LEU A 507 24.19 39.38 -21.41
CA LEU A 507 25.45 38.69 -21.11
C LEU A 507 26.30 38.44 -22.38
N VAL A 508 25.68 37.98 -23.47
CA VAL A 508 26.34 37.74 -24.76
C VAL A 508 26.88 39.04 -25.39
N ASN A 509 26.21 40.17 -25.14
CA ASN A 509 26.63 41.49 -25.63
C ASN A 509 27.68 42.17 -24.73
N ARG A 510 27.56 42.02 -23.40
CA ARG A 510 28.41 42.66 -22.39
C ARG A 510 29.76 41.93 -22.22
N TYR A 511 29.77 40.61 -22.38
CA TYR A 511 30.95 39.77 -22.17
C TYR A 511 31.27 38.84 -23.36
N PRO A 512 31.42 39.37 -24.60
CA PRO A 512 31.63 38.57 -25.80
C PRO A 512 32.92 37.73 -25.78
N ASP A 513 33.91 38.10 -24.95
CA ASP A 513 35.13 37.33 -24.74
C ASP A 513 34.91 36.01 -23.97
N LEU A 514 33.87 35.89 -23.13
CA LEU A 514 33.58 34.65 -22.39
C LEU A 514 33.14 33.51 -23.32
N TYR A 515 32.50 33.86 -24.43
CA TYR A 515 32.01 32.94 -25.46
C TYR A 515 33.07 32.67 -26.56
N GLN A 516 34.29 33.22 -26.43
CA GLN A 516 35.43 32.99 -27.33
C GLN A 516 36.48 32.11 -26.65
N HIS A 517 37.12 31.22 -27.41
CA HIS A 517 38.08 30.27 -26.84
C HIS A 517 39.43 30.28 -27.57
N ARG A 518 40.48 30.72 -26.86
CA ARG A 518 41.78 31.04 -27.47
C ARG A 518 42.69 29.85 -27.79
N ASN A 519 42.39 28.63 -27.31
CA ASN A 519 43.31 27.48 -27.37
C ASN A 519 42.61 26.11 -27.50
N ILE A 520 41.73 25.90 -28.50
CA ILE A 520 41.31 24.53 -28.86
C ILE A 520 41.38 24.31 -30.38
N THR A 521 42.29 23.43 -30.81
CA THR A 521 42.35 22.89 -32.18
C THR A 521 41.46 21.64 -32.27
N VAL A 522 40.16 21.83 -32.45
CA VAL A 522 39.20 20.73 -32.63
C VAL A 522 39.27 20.22 -34.07
N THR A 523 39.59 18.94 -34.26
CA THR A 523 39.65 18.29 -35.60
C THR A 523 38.50 17.32 -35.88
N ASN A 524 37.47 17.28 -35.02
CA ASN A 524 36.23 16.51 -35.21
C ASN A 524 35.04 17.32 -34.69
N TYR A 525 34.01 17.50 -35.53
CA TYR A 525 32.83 18.30 -35.19
C TYR A 525 31.85 17.53 -34.29
N THR A 526 32.04 17.64 -32.98
CA THR A 526 30.98 17.50 -31.96
C THR A 526 31.02 18.76 -31.10
N GLU A 527 30.12 19.70 -31.38
CA GLU A 527 30.24 21.08 -30.94
C GLU A 527 29.90 21.21 -29.45
N ILE A 528 30.87 21.64 -28.63
CA ILE A 528 30.68 21.77 -27.17
C ILE A 528 29.76 22.95 -26.90
N CYS A 529 28.63 22.66 -26.27
CA CYS A 529 27.63 23.67 -25.93
C CYS A 529 28.08 24.51 -24.73
N ILE A 530 28.15 25.84 -24.90
CA ILE A 530 28.54 26.78 -23.84
C ILE A 530 27.31 27.26 -23.05
N ASP A 531 26.24 27.63 -23.75
CA ASP A 531 25.07 28.31 -23.19
C ASP A 531 23.84 28.11 -24.11
N LEU A 532 22.63 28.20 -23.58
CA LEU A 532 21.37 27.98 -24.31
C LEU A 532 20.59 29.28 -24.48
N ALA A 533 20.18 29.60 -25.71
CA ALA A 533 19.39 30.79 -25.98
C ALA A 533 17.93 30.62 -25.49
N PRO A 534 17.35 31.57 -24.73
CA PRO A 534 16.00 31.45 -24.21
C PRO A 534 14.97 31.38 -25.34
N LEU A 535 13.94 30.55 -25.19
CA LEU A 535 12.99 30.15 -26.24
C LEU A 535 13.61 29.39 -27.45
N GLY A 536 14.93 29.24 -27.57
CA GLY A 536 15.58 28.62 -28.73
C GLY A 536 15.12 27.18 -29.02
N ARG A 537 14.78 26.42 -27.96
CA ARG A 537 14.22 25.05 -28.03
C ARG A 537 12.70 24.99 -28.19
N ILE A 538 12.00 26.10 -27.98
CA ILE A 538 10.59 26.28 -28.35
C ILE A 538 10.49 26.69 -29.83
N PHE A 539 11.48 27.43 -30.33
CA PHE A 539 11.59 27.76 -31.74
C PHE A 539 12.07 26.60 -32.63
N ASP A 540 12.70 25.56 -32.04
CA ASP A 540 13.10 24.35 -32.78
C ASP A 540 11.98 23.30 -32.87
N LEU A 541 11.29 23.26 -34.02
CA LEU A 541 10.24 22.30 -34.33
C LEU A 541 10.70 21.10 -35.19
N ASN A 542 12.00 20.93 -35.45
CA ASN A 542 12.49 19.86 -36.33
C ASN A 542 12.19 18.42 -35.82
N ASN A 543 11.85 18.26 -34.53
CA ASN A 543 11.46 16.98 -33.94
C ASN A 543 9.96 16.65 -34.03
N LEU A 544 9.13 17.51 -34.64
CA LEU A 544 7.75 17.13 -35.03
C LEU A 544 7.80 16.23 -36.27
N GLY A 545 8.14 14.95 -36.03
CA GLY A 545 8.55 14.01 -37.05
C GLY A 545 7.57 13.82 -38.21
N SER A 546 8.13 13.76 -39.43
CA SER A 546 7.44 13.40 -40.68
C SER A 546 6.44 14.40 -41.27
N VAL A 547 6.42 15.67 -40.82
CA VAL A 547 5.56 16.70 -41.45
C VAL A 547 6.28 17.40 -42.62
N ASN A 548 6.24 16.80 -43.80
CA ASN A 548 6.67 17.42 -45.08
C ASN A 548 5.67 18.50 -45.56
N ASN A 549 5.39 19.51 -44.73
CA ASN A 549 4.48 20.62 -45.07
C ASN A 549 5.09 21.55 -46.13
N ALA A 550 4.83 21.25 -47.40
CA ALA A 550 5.16 22.10 -48.53
C ALA A 550 4.52 23.50 -48.35
N GLY A 551 5.37 24.49 -48.01
CA GLY A 551 4.96 25.88 -47.79
C GLY A 551 5.60 26.54 -46.55
N LEU A 552 5.97 25.76 -45.53
CA LEU A 552 6.65 26.27 -44.31
C LEU A 552 8.14 25.85 -44.28
N LEU A 553 8.78 25.88 -45.45
CA LEU A 553 10.17 25.46 -45.63
C LEU A 553 11.16 26.52 -45.11
N PHE A 554 11.53 26.41 -43.83
CA PHE A 554 12.73 27.04 -43.30
C PHE A 554 13.96 26.25 -43.76
N GLU A 555 14.49 26.59 -44.93
CA GLU A 555 15.72 25.96 -45.43
C GLU A 555 16.93 26.34 -44.55
N ARG A 556 17.55 25.31 -43.95
CA ARG A 556 18.83 25.30 -43.22
C ARG A 556 18.84 25.98 -41.84
N ASN A 557 19.14 25.16 -40.81
CA ASN A 557 20.18 25.36 -39.78
C ASN A 557 20.55 26.79 -39.30
N TYR A 558 19.60 27.60 -38.83
CA TYR A 558 19.91 28.81 -38.03
C TYR A 558 19.27 28.84 -36.63
N ILE A 559 18.58 27.76 -36.23
CA ILE A 559 18.03 27.59 -34.88
C ILE A 559 19.14 27.07 -33.96
N ASN A 560 20.05 27.97 -33.58
CA ASN A 560 21.02 27.66 -32.54
C ASN A 560 20.32 27.58 -31.19
N GLN A 561 19.87 26.38 -30.81
CA GLN A 561 19.53 26.04 -29.43
C GLN A 561 20.68 26.41 -28.47
N CYS A 562 21.92 26.39 -28.96
CA CYS A 562 23.13 26.56 -28.20
C CYS A 562 24.14 27.53 -28.84
N VAL A 563 24.93 28.22 -28.00
CA VAL A 563 26.12 29.00 -28.36
C VAL A 563 27.38 28.12 -28.33
N PHE A 564 28.18 28.19 -29.40
CA PHE A 564 29.39 27.38 -29.60
C PHE A 564 30.69 28.22 -29.60
N PRO A 565 31.86 27.65 -29.23
CA PRO A 565 33.12 28.38 -29.17
C PRO A 565 33.67 28.74 -30.56
N VAL A 566 34.10 30.01 -30.72
CA VAL A 566 34.78 30.49 -31.93
C VAL A 566 36.30 30.27 -31.83
N SER A 567 36.92 29.77 -32.92
CA SER A 567 38.37 29.60 -33.01
C SER A 567 39.11 30.87 -33.51
N PRO A 568 40.32 31.19 -33.02
CA PRO A 568 41.06 32.36 -33.47
C PRO A 568 41.62 32.17 -34.89
N GLY A 569 41.06 32.90 -35.87
CA GLY A 569 41.59 32.99 -37.25
C GLY A 569 40.80 32.27 -38.34
N GLY A 570 39.67 31.61 -38.01
CA GLY A 570 38.80 30.96 -38.98
C GLY A 570 37.70 31.89 -39.53
N ILE A 571 37.77 32.21 -40.84
CA ILE A 571 36.60 32.74 -41.57
C ILE A 571 35.53 31.62 -41.61
N LYS A 572 34.26 31.96 -41.33
CA LYS A 572 33.12 31.05 -41.04
C LYS A 572 33.09 30.44 -39.63
N GLY A 573 33.27 31.26 -38.58
CA GLY A 573 32.94 30.92 -37.19
C GLY A 573 31.81 31.79 -36.63
N TRP A 574 30.93 31.22 -35.80
CA TRP A 574 29.74 31.89 -35.24
C TRP A 574 30.08 32.95 -34.17
N ASN A 575 30.29 34.21 -34.58
CA ASN A 575 30.47 35.33 -33.67
C ASN A 575 29.25 35.52 -32.74
N THR A 576 29.43 35.97 -31.49
CA THR A 576 28.35 36.27 -30.53
C THR A 576 27.31 37.24 -31.11
N ALA A 577 27.75 38.26 -31.87
CA ALA A 577 26.85 39.18 -32.55
C ALA A 577 25.96 38.50 -33.60
N ARG A 578 26.45 37.44 -34.27
CA ARG A 578 25.67 36.63 -35.21
C ARG A 578 24.68 35.73 -34.46
N SER A 579 25.09 35.07 -33.38
CA SER A 579 24.20 34.25 -32.55
C SER A 579 23.04 35.05 -31.95
N ALA A 580 23.32 36.25 -31.41
CA ALA A 580 22.30 37.18 -30.94
C ALA A 580 21.39 37.69 -32.10
N GLY A 581 21.97 37.99 -33.26
CA GLY A 581 21.22 38.36 -34.46
C GLY A 581 20.28 37.26 -34.97
N SER A 582 20.76 36.01 -35.05
CA SER A 582 19.96 34.83 -35.40
C SER A 582 18.85 34.57 -34.39
N TRP A 583 19.09 34.80 -33.09
CA TRP A 583 18.05 34.71 -32.07
C TRP A 583 16.96 35.78 -32.27
N LEU A 584 17.36 37.05 -32.39
CA LEU A 584 16.46 38.18 -32.66
C LEU A 584 15.66 38.01 -33.96
N TYR A 585 16.23 37.34 -34.97
CA TYR A 585 15.55 37.07 -36.24
C TYR A 585 14.30 36.17 -36.08
N ASN A 586 14.20 35.33 -35.03
CA ASN A 586 13.02 34.48 -34.82
C ASN A 586 11.75 35.28 -34.53
N PHE A 587 11.86 36.45 -33.88
CA PHE A 587 10.72 37.35 -33.66
C PHE A 587 10.16 37.90 -34.99
N ARG A 588 10.97 37.90 -36.07
CA ARG A 588 10.53 38.26 -37.43
C ARG A 588 9.64 37.20 -38.11
N ALA A 589 9.49 36.00 -37.53
CA ALA A 589 8.71 34.92 -38.16
C ALA A 589 7.24 35.31 -38.39
N GLY A 590 6.68 36.19 -37.55
CA GLY A 590 5.31 36.71 -37.68
C GLY A 590 5.05 37.49 -38.97
N THR A 591 5.94 38.41 -39.36
CA THR A 591 5.76 39.22 -40.57
C THR A 591 5.97 38.41 -41.85
N ALA A 592 6.94 37.50 -41.86
CA ALA A 592 7.27 36.70 -43.05
C ALA A 592 6.28 35.56 -43.35
N ALA A 593 5.64 34.97 -42.33
CA ALA A 593 4.70 33.84 -42.48
C ALA A 593 3.22 34.21 -42.23
N GLY A 594 2.92 35.49 -41.98
CA GLY A 594 1.56 35.98 -41.75
C GLY A 594 0.88 35.31 -40.54
N GLN A 595 -0.41 34.98 -40.68
CA GLN A 595 -1.22 34.43 -39.58
C GLN A 595 -0.60 33.19 -38.91
N ALA A 596 0.11 32.34 -39.66
CA ALA A 596 0.78 31.16 -39.11
C ALA A 596 1.99 31.54 -38.23
N GLY A 597 2.77 32.56 -38.62
CA GLY A 597 3.90 33.06 -37.85
C GLY A 597 3.45 33.76 -36.56
N ASN A 598 2.39 34.57 -36.64
CA ASN A 598 1.81 35.22 -35.47
C ASN A 598 1.30 34.20 -34.44
N ALA A 599 0.66 33.11 -34.88
CA ALA A 599 0.20 32.04 -34.00
C ALA A 599 1.35 31.29 -33.30
N PHE A 600 2.49 31.13 -33.97
CA PHE A 600 3.68 30.50 -33.41
C PHE A 600 4.34 31.37 -32.32
N LEU A 601 4.50 32.67 -32.55
CA LEU A 601 5.04 33.60 -31.55
C LEU A 601 4.06 33.79 -30.37
N ALA A 602 2.76 33.80 -30.63
CA ALA A 602 1.72 33.71 -29.60
C ALA A 602 1.88 32.44 -28.74
N ASN A 603 2.07 31.26 -29.33
CA ASN A 603 2.31 30.03 -28.56
C ASN A 603 3.61 30.12 -27.73
N ALA A 604 4.70 30.67 -28.29
CA ALA A 604 5.96 30.85 -27.57
C ALA A 604 5.84 31.78 -26.34
N PHE A 605 5.17 32.93 -26.47
CA PHE A 605 4.90 33.80 -25.32
C PHE A 605 3.85 33.22 -24.35
N THR A 606 2.95 32.36 -24.81
CA THR A 606 2.02 31.60 -23.95
C THR A 606 2.79 30.59 -23.08
N ILE A 607 3.78 29.88 -23.64
CA ILE A 607 4.70 29.03 -22.86
C ILE A 607 5.55 29.87 -21.91
N ALA A 608 6.02 31.05 -22.35
CA ALA A 608 6.79 31.94 -21.47
C ALA A 608 5.98 32.41 -20.25
N ALA A 609 4.70 32.79 -20.45
CA ALA A 609 3.78 33.13 -19.38
C ALA A 609 3.50 31.95 -18.43
N TYR A 610 3.37 30.72 -18.95
CA TYR A 610 3.29 29.50 -18.14
C TYR A 610 4.51 29.32 -17.23
N LEU A 611 5.72 29.47 -17.78
CA LEU A 611 6.97 29.31 -17.05
C LEU A 611 7.22 30.44 -16.04
N ALA A 612 6.82 31.67 -16.37
CA ALA A 612 6.86 32.81 -15.45
C ALA A 612 5.88 32.65 -14.28
N ASN A 613 4.64 32.22 -14.55
CA ASN A 613 3.67 31.91 -13.50
C ASN A 613 4.13 30.73 -12.64
N MET A 614 4.72 29.68 -13.23
CA MET A 614 5.25 28.54 -12.47
C MET A 614 6.45 28.95 -11.60
N ALA A 615 7.32 29.84 -12.08
CA ALA A 615 8.39 30.44 -11.28
C ALA A 615 7.81 31.21 -10.08
N TRP A 616 6.85 32.11 -10.32
CA TRP A 616 6.20 32.88 -9.26
C TRP A 616 5.51 31.97 -8.23
N ILE A 617 4.82 30.92 -8.67
CA ILE A 617 4.21 29.93 -7.77
C ILE A 617 5.26 29.29 -6.87
N SER A 618 6.40 28.85 -7.43
CA SER A 618 7.47 28.15 -6.71
C SER A 618 8.30 29.01 -5.73
N GLU A 619 8.22 30.33 -5.84
CA GLU A 619 9.08 31.27 -5.10
C GLU A 619 8.48 31.59 -3.71
N GLY A 620 8.92 30.89 -2.65
CA GLY A 620 8.48 31.21 -1.28
C GLY A 620 8.54 30.07 -0.25
N GLU A 621 9.71 29.49 0.02
CA GLU A 621 9.89 28.38 0.99
C GLU A 621 9.64 28.72 2.49
N SER A 622 9.09 29.90 2.84
CA SER A 622 9.05 30.37 4.24
C SER A 622 7.86 31.27 4.63
N VAL A 623 6.62 30.88 4.32
CA VAL A 623 5.40 31.50 4.90
C VAL A 623 4.73 30.51 5.84
N ALA A 624 4.31 30.97 7.03
CA ALA A 624 3.74 30.12 8.08
C ALA A 624 2.29 29.66 7.82
N ASN A 625 1.69 30.18 6.74
CA ASN A 625 0.40 29.80 6.19
C ASN A 625 0.65 29.23 4.79
N SER A 626 0.04 28.07 4.49
CA SER A 626 0.05 27.49 3.14
C SER A 626 -1.23 26.69 2.93
N LEU A 627 -1.79 26.74 1.73
CA LEU A 627 -2.93 25.91 1.36
C LEU A 627 -2.58 24.42 1.54
N THR A 628 -3.55 23.68 2.07
CA THR A 628 -3.49 22.22 2.21
C THR A 628 -4.58 21.60 1.32
N VAL A 629 -4.26 20.49 0.67
CA VAL A 629 -5.22 19.65 -0.06
C VAL A 629 -5.22 18.26 0.55
N THR A 630 -6.35 17.88 1.16
CA THR A 630 -6.56 16.55 1.72
C THR A 630 -7.16 15.61 0.67
N TYR A 631 -6.62 14.38 0.55
CA TYR A 631 -7.13 13.35 -0.36
C TYR A 631 -7.28 11.98 0.32
N ASP A 632 -8.32 11.25 -0.10
CA ASP A 632 -8.50 9.83 0.23
C ASP A 632 -9.16 9.09 -0.93
N LEU A 633 -8.41 8.20 -1.57
CA LEU A 633 -8.90 7.38 -2.70
C LEU A 633 -9.85 6.25 -2.27
N GLY A 634 -9.99 6.02 -0.95
CA GLY A 634 -10.91 5.03 -0.39
C GLY A 634 -10.48 3.58 -0.60
N ALA A 635 -10.75 2.74 0.40
CA ALA A 635 -10.62 1.30 0.28
C ALA A 635 -11.82 0.71 -0.48
N ASP A 636 -11.59 -0.34 -1.26
CA ASP A 636 -12.65 -1.13 -1.87
C ASP A 636 -13.24 -2.09 -0.83
N SER A 637 -14.49 -1.86 -0.43
CA SER A 637 -15.22 -2.69 0.53
C SER A 637 -16.42 -3.36 -0.13
N GLN A 638 -16.70 -4.61 0.26
CA GLN A 638 -17.81 -5.38 -0.29
C GLN A 638 -19.02 -5.34 0.64
N LYS A 639 -20.16 -4.84 0.13
CA LYS A 639 -21.46 -4.99 0.79
C LYS A 639 -22.28 -6.11 0.12
N PRO A 640 -23.10 -6.87 0.87
CA PRO A 640 -24.09 -7.75 0.28
C PRO A 640 -25.17 -6.94 -0.44
N SER A 641 -25.68 -7.46 -1.55
CA SER A 641 -26.85 -6.93 -2.25
C SER A 641 -27.83 -8.07 -2.52
N ILE A 642 -29.10 -7.86 -2.17
CA ILE A 642 -30.19 -8.83 -2.37
C ILE A 642 -31.51 -8.07 -2.55
N SER A 643 -32.37 -8.56 -3.46
CA SER A 643 -33.67 -7.96 -3.70
C SER A 643 -34.66 -8.24 -2.55
N LEU A 644 -35.60 -7.33 -2.34
CA LEU A 644 -36.68 -7.50 -1.35
C LEU A 644 -37.46 -8.81 -1.57
N ALA A 645 -37.69 -9.19 -2.83
CA ALA A 645 -38.31 -10.46 -3.18
C ALA A 645 -37.46 -11.68 -2.76
N GLY A 646 -36.15 -11.65 -3.03
CA GLY A 646 -35.22 -12.73 -2.62
C GLY A 646 -35.18 -12.90 -1.10
N MET A 647 -35.16 -11.79 -0.35
CA MET A 647 -35.22 -11.83 1.12
C MET A 647 -36.51 -12.49 1.62
N ILE A 648 -37.67 -12.14 1.06
CA ILE A 648 -38.98 -12.67 1.48
C ILE A 648 -39.06 -14.18 1.20
N VAL A 649 -38.72 -14.62 -0.02
CA VAL A 649 -38.79 -16.03 -0.44
C VAL A 649 -37.93 -16.91 0.48
N VAL A 650 -36.66 -16.55 0.67
CA VAL A 650 -35.75 -17.35 1.52
C VAL A 650 -36.19 -17.35 2.98
N SER A 651 -36.65 -16.22 3.52
CA SER A 651 -37.12 -16.14 4.91
C SER A 651 -38.31 -17.06 5.19
N LEU A 652 -39.23 -17.19 4.22
CA LEU A 652 -40.37 -18.11 4.32
C LEU A 652 -39.92 -19.58 4.29
N LEU A 653 -38.97 -19.94 3.41
CA LEU A 653 -38.44 -21.31 3.32
C LEU A 653 -37.70 -21.71 4.60
N ILE A 654 -36.86 -20.83 5.17
CA ILE A 654 -36.21 -21.03 6.47
C ILE A 654 -37.26 -21.23 7.59
N GLY A 655 -38.31 -20.41 7.60
CA GLY A 655 -39.39 -20.55 8.58
C GLY A 655 -40.07 -21.92 8.53
N LEU A 656 -40.34 -22.42 7.32
CA LEU A 656 -40.95 -23.74 7.11
C LEU A 656 -40.02 -24.90 7.52
N ASP A 657 -38.72 -24.83 7.19
CA ASP A 657 -37.73 -25.84 7.57
C ASP A 657 -37.59 -25.94 9.10
N LEU A 658 -37.36 -24.80 9.77
CA LEU A 658 -37.16 -24.76 11.22
C LEU A 658 -38.41 -25.19 12.00
N LEU A 659 -39.61 -24.80 11.55
CA LEU A 659 -40.86 -25.27 12.16
C LEU A 659 -41.06 -26.78 11.97
N GLY A 660 -40.76 -27.30 10.78
CA GLY A 660 -40.88 -28.73 10.47
C GLY A 660 -39.90 -29.60 11.25
N LEU A 661 -38.64 -29.16 11.35
CA LEU A 661 -37.61 -29.81 12.17
C LEU A 661 -37.96 -29.77 13.65
N LEU A 662 -38.40 -28.62 14.18
CA LEU A 662 -38.77 -28.48 15.59
C LEU A 662 -39.97 -29.37 15.94
N ALA A 663 -41.02 -29.39 15.11
CA ALA A 663 -42.17 -30.28 15.31
C ALA A 663 -41.75 -31.77 15.33
N THR A 664 -40.87 -32.17 14.42
CA THR A 664 -40.37 -33.55 14.31
C THR A 664 -39.48 -33.94 15.49
N ALA A 665 -38.62 -33.02 15.96
CA ALA A 665 -37.78 -33.21 17.14
C ALA A 665 -38.60 -33.29 18.44
N VAL A 666 -39.62 -32.42 18.59
CA VAL A 666 -40.55 -32.46 19.72
C VAL A 666 -41.29 -33.80 19.74
N TYR A 667 -41.85 -34.25 18.60
CA TYR A 667 -42.46 -35.57 18.46
C TYR A 667 -41.52 -36.71 18.87
N ALA A 668 -40.27 -36.71 18.39
CA ALA A 668 -39.26 -37.71 18.75
C ALA A 668 -38.82 -37.69 20.24
N SER A 669 -39.10 -36.61 20.97
CA SER A 669 -38.74 -36.44 22.39
C SER A 669 -39.89 -36.71 23.37
N TRP A 670 -41.14 -36.48 22.94
CA TRP A 670 -42.34 -36.57 23.78
C TRP A 670 -42.64 -38.02 24.19
N PHE A 671 -42.39 -38.97 23.29
CA PHE A 671 -42.72 -40.38 23.46
C PHE A 671 -41.52 -41.21 23.97
N PRO A 672 -41.74 -42.15 24.91
CA PRO A 672 -40.70 -43.08 25.37
C PRO A 672 -40.22 -44.04 24.26
N ARG A 673 -38.90 -44.16 24.06
CA ARG A 673 -38.24 -45.03 23.07
C ARG A 673 -37.48 -46.19 23.70
N TRP A 674 -37.45 -47.34 23.02
CA TRP A 674 -36.70 -48.54 23.42
C TRP A 674 -35.26 -48.58 22.88
N THR A 675 -34.98 -47.83 21.81
CA THR A 675 -33.64 -47.61 21.22
C THR A 675 -33.48 -46.14 20.80
N GLY A 676 -32.24 -45.70 20.57
CA GLY A 676 -31.96 -44.33 20.10
C GLY A 676 -32.39 -44.11 18.66
N SER A 677 -32.02 -45.04 17.80
CA SER A 677 -32.28 -45.11 16.35
C SER A 677 -32.36 -46.57 15.90
N LEU A 678 -32.83 -46.84 14.67
CA LEU A 678 -32.72 -48.17 14.07
C LEU A 678 -31.29 -48.40 13.57
N ASP A 679 -30.40 -48.80 14.47
CA ASP A 679 -29.05 -49.24 14.13
C ASP A 679 -29.00 -50.76 13.83
N ALA A 680 -27.85 -51.24 13.37
CA ALA A 680 -27.66 -52.67 13.05
C ALA A 680 -27.95 -53.59 14.25
N PHE A 681 -27.64 -53.16 15.48
CA PHE A 681 -27.96 -53.95 16.68
C PHE A 681 -29.46 -53.99 16.99
N SER A 682 -30.19 -52.88 16.77
CA SER A 682 -31.65 -52.85 16.85
C SER A 682 -32.29 -53.77 15.79
N LEU A 683 -31.78 -53.75 14.55
CA LEU A 683 -32.24 -54.62 13.47
C LEU A 683 -31.93 -56.11 13.72
N LEU A 684 -30.74 -56.44 14.23
CA LEU A 684 -30.39 -57.82 14.61
C LEU A 684 -31.30 -58.37 15.71
N ARG A 685 -31.63 -57.57 16.73
CA ARG A 685 -32.59 -57.94 17.79
C ARG A 685 -33.98 -58.23 17.23
N LEU A 686 -34.42 -57.48 16.22
CA LEU A 686 -35.69 -57.70 15.53
C LEU A 686 -35.65 -58.94 14.61
N GLY A 687 -34.55 -59.13 13.87
CA GLY A 687 -34.33 -60.29 13.00
C GLY A 687 -34.39 -61.63 13.74
N GLY A 688 -33.88 -61.68 14.98
CA GLY A 688 -34.02 -62.83 15.89
C GLY A 688 -35.45 -63.14 16.35
N SER A 689 -36.45 -62.35 15.97
CA SER A 689 -37.88 -62.69 16.10
C SER A 689 -38.52 -63.21 14.81
N ILE A 690 -37.87 -63.01 13.66
CA ILE A 690 -38.33 -63.46 12.33
C ILE A 690 -37.83 -64.88 12.03
N SER A 691 -36.62 -65.23 12.50
CA SER A 691 -35.94 -66.51 12.22
C SER A 691 -36.75 -67.75 12.61
N GLU A 692 -37.65 -67.64 13.58
CA GLU A 692 -38.55 -68.72 14.01
C GLU A 692 -39.79 -68.91 13.10
N ARG A 693 -40.07 -67.99 12.17
CA ARG A 693 -41.41 -67.86 11.55
C ARG A 693 -41.49 -68.00 10.03
N VAL A 694 -40.41 -67.77 9.27
CA VAL A 694 -40.44 -67.89 7.79
C VAL A 694 -39.12 -68.42 7.22
N PRO A 695 -39.12 -69.40 6.30
CA PRO A 695 -37.93 -69.71 5.49
C PRO A 695 -37.67 -68.56 4.50
N LEU A 696 -36.61 -67.78 4.75
CA LEU A 696 -36.21 -66.65 3.92
C LEU A 696 -35.69 -67.13 2.55
N LYS A 697 -36.57 -67.17 1.54
CA LYS A 697 -36.14 -67.24 0.14
C LYS A 697 -35.58 -65.88 -0.28
N VAL A 698 -34.25 -65.82 -0.38
CA VAL A 698 -33.52 -64.69 -0.95
C VAL A 698 -33.72 -64.69 -2.47
N SER A 699 -33.98 -63.52 -3.06
CA SER A 699 -33.84 -63.29 -4.51
C SER A 699 -32.68 -62.33 -4.78
N VAL A 700 -32.36 -62.14 -6.06
CA VAL A 700 -31.31 -61.21 -6.51
C VAL A 700 -31.76 -59.74 -6.40
N GLU A 701 -33.07 -59.49 -6.47
CA GLU A 701 -33.66 -58.15 -6.30
C GLU A 701 -34.61 -58.12 -5.09
N ASP A 702 -34.42 -57.14 -4.19
CA ASP A 702 -35.25 -56.93 -2.99
C ASP A 702 -36.75 -56.81 -3.29
N ASP A 703 -37.07 -56.33 -4.50
CA ASP A 703 -38.42 -56.06 -4.96
C ASP A 703 -39.22 -57.32 -5.30
N GLU A 704 -38.56 -58.47 -5.44
CA GLU A 704 -39.19 -59.78 -5.57
C GLU A 704 -39.46 -60.48 -4.22
N VAL A 705 -38.83 -60.03 -3.13
CA VAL A 705 -38.89 -60.68 -1.81
C VAL A 705 -40.24 -60.42 -1.12
N ARG A 706 -41.28 -61.13 -1.57
CA ARG A 706 -42.69 -61.00 -1.11
C ARG A 706 -42.88 -61.04 0.40
N VAL A 707 -42.04 -61.76 1.12
CA VAL A 707 -42.09 -61.88 2.60
C VAL A 707 -41.98 -60.49 3.29
N LEU A 708 -41.30 -59.53 2.68
CA LEU A 708 -41.21 -58.15 3.20
C LEU A 708 -42.53 -57.37 3.08
N ASP A 709 -43.39 -57.73 2.12
CA ASP A 709 -44.71 -57.14 1.92
C ASP A 709 -45.79 -57.82 2.79
N GLU A 710 -45.57 -59.08 3.14
CA GLU A 710 -46.51 -59.93 3.88
C GLU A 710 -46.32 -59.85 5.42
N LEU A 711 -45.13 -59.47 5.91
CA LEU A 711 -44.84 -59.32 7.35
C LEU A 711 -45.17 -57.90 7.90
N PRO A 712 -45.63 -57.79 9.16
CA PRO A 712 -45.89 -56.50 9.83
C PRO A 712 -44.61 -55.76 10.20
N GLY A 713 -44.55 -54.46 9.89
CA GLY A 713 -43.37 -53.62 10.14
C GLY A 713 -43.39 -52.82 11.46
N TRP A 714 -44.43 -52.93 12.28
CA TRP A 714 -44.47 -52.27 13.60
C TRP A 714 -43.84 -53.14 14.69
N VAL A 715 -43.31 -52.49 15.72
CA VAL A 715 -42.59 -53.15 16.82
C VAL A 715 -43.45 -53.16 18.07
N GLY A 716 -43.58 -54.33 18.72
CA GLY A 716 -44.35 -54.50 19.95
C GLY A 716 -43.72 -55.52 20.91
N ASN A 717 -44.40 -55.76 22.03
CA ASN A 717 -44.03 -56.77 23.02
C ASN A 717 -44.81 -58.09 22.75
N ASP A 718 -44.17 -59.23 22.95
CA ASP A 718 -44.82 -60.55 22.85
C ASP A 718 -45.71 -60.79 24.08
N ALA A 719 -47.03 -60.68 23.92
CA ALA A 719 -48.00 -60.73 25.02
C ALA A 719 -48.36 -62.17 25.43
N ARG A 720 -47.35 -62.97 25.80
CA ARG A 720 -47.51 -64.37 26.23
C ARG A 720 -47.01 -64.69 27.64
N ASP A 721 -46.43 -63.70 28.33
CA ASP A 721 -46.13 -63.76 29.77
C ASP A 721 -47.15 -62.91 30.56
N GLU A 722 -48.05 -63.55 31.31
CA GLU A 722 -49.12 -62.87 32.06
C GLU A 722 -48.65 -62.20 33.37
N ASN A 723 -47.36 -62.33 33.75
CA ASN A 723 -46.88 -62.02 35.10
C ASN A 723 -46.25 -60.63 35.31
N ASP A 724 -45.82 -59.88 34.28
CA ASP A 724 -45.08 -58.61 34.48
C ASP A 724 -46.02 -57.38 34.51
N ALA A 725 -46.94 -57.36 35.47
CA ALA A 725 -47.96 -56.32 35.67
C ALA A 725 -47.41 -54.95 36.15
N GLN A 726 -46.10 -54.71 36.04
CA GLN A 726 -45.41 -53.47 36.44
C GLN A 726 -44.72 -52.82 35.24
N GLY A 727 -45.44 -51.93 34.55
CA GLY A 727 -45.13 -51.41 33.22
C GLY A 727 -43.94 -50.43 33.08
N GLU A 728 -42.75 -50.80 33.56
CA GLU A 728 -41.47 -50.15 33.22
C GLU A 728 -40.49 -51.06 32.44
N LYS A 729 -40.76 -52.37 32.37
CA LYS A 729 -39.91 -53.35 31.68
C LYS A 729 -40.48 -53.72 30.33
N VAL A 730 -39.59 -53.96 29.37
CA VAL A 730 -39.92 -54.58 28.08
C VAL A 730 -39.50 -56.05 28.10
N GLY A 731 -40.41 -56.94 27.68
CA GLY A 731 -40.17 -58.37 27.50
C GLY A 731 -39.51 -58.68 26.15
N ARG A 732 -39.90 -59.79 25.50
CA ARG A 732 -39.39 -60.13 24.16
C ARG A 732 -39.95 -59.14 23.13
N ILE A 733 -39.08 -58.27 22.61
CA ILE A 733 -39.38 -57.37 21.49
C ILE A 733 -39.58 -58.22 20.23
N VAL A 734 -40.73 -58.05 19.56
CA VAL A 734 -41.08 -58.79 18.34
C VAL A 734 -41.77 -57.89 17.31
N LEU A 735 -41.59 -58.22 16.03
CA LEU A 735 -42.37 -57.60 14.95
C LEU A 735 -43.82 -58.09 14.98
N GLY A 736 -44.76 -57.17 14.78
CA GLY A 736 -46.19 -57.46 14.87
C GLY A 736 -46.71 -57.73 16.29
N GLY A 737 -45.92 -57.46 17.34
CA GLY A 737 -46.30 -57.72 18.73
C GLY A 737 -47.60 -57.02 19.14
N SER A 738 -48.47 -57.73 19.86
CA SER A 738 -49.78 -57.24 20.30
C SER A 738 -49.70 -56.34 21.55
N GLY A 739 -48.67 -56.50 22.38
CA GLY A 739 -48.43 -55.62 23.53
C GLY A 739 -47.85 -54.27 23.09
N ARG A 740 -48.61 -53.18 23.25
CA ARG A 740 -48.11 -51.81 23.07
C ARG A 740 -47.19 -51.41 24.23
N PHE A 741 -46.11 -50.68 23.94
CA PHE A 741 -45.19 -50.14 24.95
C PHE A 741 -45.80 -48.95 25.72
N GLN A 742 -46.73 -49.20 26.63
CA GLN A 742 -47.43 -48.17 27.41
C GLN A 742 -47.07 -48.16 28.89
N THR A 743 -46.48 -47.05 29.35
CA THR A 743 -46.67 -46.57 30.72
C THR A 743 -48.08 -45.98 30.85
N LYS A 744 -48.82 -46.29 31.93
CA LYS A 744 -50.21 -45.82 32.13
C LYS A 744 -50.35 -44.29 32.03
N MET A 745 -51.06 -43.83 31.01
CA MET A 745 -51.94 -42.65 31.12
C MET A 745 -53.09 -42.79 30.12
N VAL A 746 -54.33 -42.76 30.62
CA VAL A 746 -55.54 -42.89 29.79
C VAL A 746 -56.09 -41.52 29.48
N LEU A 747 -55.99 -41.11 28.21
CA LEU A 747 -56.86 -40.12 27.59
C LEU A 747 -57.14 -40.53 26.14
N SER A 748 -58.41 -40.82 25.86
CA SER A 748 -59.04 -40.55 24.55
C SER A 748 -59.35 -39.03 24.49
N PRO A 749 -59.83 -38.44 23.36
CA PRO A 749 -60.46 -39.08 22.20
C PRO A 749 -60.06 -38.42 20.85
N GLN A 750 -61.02 -38.33 19.92
CA GLN A 750 -60.96 -37.44 18.77
C GLN A 750 -61.06 -35.96 19.21
N ALA A 751 -60.20 -35.10 18.65
CA ALA A 751 -60.37 -33.64 18.47
C ALA A 751 -60.45 -32.68 19.69
N CYS A 752 -60.07 -31.42 19.38
CA CYS A 752 -60.36 -30.13 20.05
C CYS A 752 -59.67 -29.68 21.36
N GLN A 753 -59.18 -28.43 21.28
CA GLN A 753 -59.27 -27.30 22.23
C GLN A 753 -58.49 -27.23 23.58
N GLN A 754 -57.64 -26.18 23.64
CA GLN A 754 -57.49 -25.14 24.69
C GLN A 754 -57.01 -25.46 26.14
N THR A 755 -55.89 -24.78 26.50
CA THR A 755 -55.57 -24.06 27.77
C THR A 755 -55.67 -24.74 29.16
N GLY A 756 -54.65 -24.56 30.03
CA GLY A 756 -54.81 -24.85 31.47
C GLY A 756 -53.55 -24.82 32.37
N LEU A 757 -53.20 -23.62 32.86
CA LEU A 757 -52.25 -23.25 33.93
C LEU A 757 -51.94 -24.20 35.13
N GLN A 758 -50.70 -24.06 35.66
CA GLN A 758 -50.20 -24.32 37.06
C GLN A 758 -50.12 -25.79 37.58
N GLY A 759 -49.18 -26.17 38.47
CA GLY A 759 -47.97 -25.47 38.98
C GLY A 759 -47.38 -26.06 40.29
N ARG A 760 -46.08 -25.77 40.57
CA ARG A 760 -45.29 -26.02 41.83
C ARG A 760 -44.94 -27.50 42.18
N ALA A 761 -43.98 -27.81 43.09
CA ALA A 761 -42.66 -27.25 43.45
C ALA A 761 -41.95 -28.14 44.53
N PHE A 762 -40.63 -27.92 44.76
CA PHE A 762 -39.76 -28.49 45.83
C PHE A 762 -39.41 -30.01 45.74
N GLY A 763 -38.26 -30.48 46.25
CA GLY A 763 -37.19 -29.79 47.00
C GLY A 763 -35.85 -30.57 47.08
N SER A 764 -34.79 -29.89 47.57
CA SER A 764 -33.36 -30.28 47.53
C SER A 764 -32.83 -31.10 48.72
N VAL A 765 -31.64 -31.72 48.58
CA VAL A 765 -30.48 -31.81 49.54
C VAL A 765 -29.46 -32.86 48.98
N ARG A 766 -28.18 -32.58 48.65
CA ARG A 766 -26.94 -32.30 49.43
C ARG A 766 -26.47 -33.46 50.35
N THR A 767 -25.19 -33.86 50.53
CA THR A 767 -23.86 -33.62 49.90
C THR A 767 -22.78 -34.54 50.54
N LYS A 768 -21.59 -34.69 49.89
CA LYS A 768 -20.25 -35.22 50.32
C LYS A 768 -19.83 -36.52 49.60
N ALA A 769 -18.67 -36.64 48.93
CA ALA A 769 -17.24 -36.43 49.30
C ALA A 769 -16.71 -37.58 50.19
N THR A 770 -15.51 -38.18 50.03
CA THR A 770 -14.33 -38.02 49.11
C THR A 770 -13.58 -39.40 49.13
N ARG A 771 -12.42 -39.75 48.51
CA ARG A 771 -11.24 -39.19 47.79
C ARG A 771 -10.58 -40.41 47.05
N SER A 772 -9.45 -40.46 46.30
CA SER A 772 -8.44 -39.57 45.67
C SER A 772 -7.65 -40.40 44.64
N ALA A 773 -6.77 -39.80 43.81
CA ALA A 773 -5.72 -40.53 43.04
C ALA A 773 -4.37 -39.78 43.06
N ALA A 774 -3.28 -40.42 42.62
CA ALA A 774 -1.89 -40.00 42.89
C ALA A 774 -1.28 -39.02 41.85
N VAL A 775 -0.18 -38.36 42.24
CA VAL A 775 0.49 -37.26 41.51
C VAL A 775 1.88 -37.68 41.03
N ALA A 776 2.25 -37.29 39.79
CA ALA A 776 3.58 -37.43 39.22
C ALA A 776 4.48 -36.21 39.54
N PRO A 777 5.83 -36.34 39.57
CA PRO A 777 6.70 -35.31 40.14
C PRO A 777 6.78 -34.01 39.31
N PRO A 778 7.02 -32.86 39.96
CA PRO A 778 7.01 -31.55 39.31
C PRO A 778 8.27 -31.28 38.48
N LYS A 779 8.11 -30.57 37.36
CA LYS A 779 9.22 -29.89 36.67
C LYS A 779 9.60 -28.64 37.45
N HIS A 780 10.89 -28.38 37.64
CA HIS A 780 11.36 -27.11 38.17
C HIS A 780 11.01 -25.98 37.19
N LEU A 781 10.26 -24.98 37.66
CA LEU A 781 10.13 -23.70 36.98
C LEU A 781 11.45 -22.94 37.11
N LEU A 782 12.03 -22.53 35.97
CA LEU A 782 13.18 -21.63 35.96
C LEU A 782 12.69 -20.23 36.35
N VAL A 783 13.11 -19.77 37.53
CA VAL A 783 12.85 -18.41 38.02
C VAL A 783 14.16 -17.65 37.94
N TYR A 784 14.19 -16.59 37.14
CA TYR A 784 15.30 -15.64 37.11
C TYR A 784 15.08 -14.56 38.16
N ASP A 785 16.15 -14.17 38.85
CA ASP A 785 16.18 -12.90 39.59
C ASP A 785 16.35 -11.76 38.57
N ILE A 786 15.47 -10.76 38.64
CA ILE A 786 15.38 -9.67 37.66
C ILE A 786 15.59 -8.35 38.43
N PRO A 787 16.72 -7.66 38.22
CA PRO A 787 17.02 -6.43 38.94
C PRO A 787 16.09 -5.30 38.50
N THR A 788 15.83 -4.33 39.36
CA THR A 788 14.99 -3.16 39.01
C THR A 788 15.69 -2.21 38.05
N HIS A 789 17.03 -2.25 37.97
CA HIS A 789 17.85 -1.43 37.10
C HIS A 789 18.99 -2.27 36.51
N CYS A 790 19.44 -1.92 35.30
CA CYS A 790 20.57 -2.55 34.63
C CYS A 790 21.46 -1.51 33.93
N LYS A 791 22.66 -1.91 33.49
CA LYS A 791 23.53 -1.02 32.70
C LYS A 791 23.00 -0.88 31.26
N ALA A 792 23.09 0.33 30.72
CA ALA A 792 22.83 0.62 29.31
C ALA A 792 23.87 1.60 28.75
N GLY A 793 24.19 1.44 27.47
CA GLY A 793 24.79 2.48 26.63
C GLY A 793 23.73 3.50 26.23
N VAL A 794 23.95 4.76 26.56
CA VAL A 794 22.98 5.83 26.47
C VAL A 794 23.58 7.03 25.74
N VAL A 795 22.91 7.52 24.70
CA VAL A 795 23.36 8.66 23.91
C VAL A 795 23.12 9.97 24.68
N VAL A 796 24.10 10.86 24.60
CA VAL A 796 24.10 12.21 25.16
C VAL A 796 24.58 13.16 24.07
N ASN A 797 23.93 14.33 23.94
CA ASN A 797 24.15 15.29 22.86
C ASN A 797 23.95 14.68 21.45
N GLU A 798 22.81 14.01 21.23
CA GLU A 798 22.43 13.45 19.92
C GLU A 798 22.62 14.48 18.78
N GLY A 799 23.25 14.03 17.69
CA GLY A 799 23.75 14.91 16.62
C GLY A 799 25.20 14.59 16.25
N PRO A 800 25.86 15.43 15.43
CA PRO A 800 27.24 15.17 14.96
C PRO A 800 28.26 14.92 16.08
N ASP A 801 28.10 15.62 17.22
CA ASP A 801 28.98 15.59 18.39
C ASP A 801 28.52 14.63 19.51
N PHE A 802 27.73 13.61 19.16
CA PHE A 802 27.19 12.66 20.13
C PHE A 802 28.26 11.98 20.99
N GLN A 803 27.89 11.67 22.23
CA GLN A 803 28.66 10.87 23.16
C GLN A 803 27.82 9.68 23.65
N LEU A 804 28.38 8.48 23.58
CA LEU A 804 27.79 7.30 24.21
C LEU A 804 28.36 7.15 25.63
N LYS A 805 27.49 6.97 26.63
CA LYS A 805 27.89 6.80 28.05
C LYS A 805 27.22 5.56 28.63
N VAL A 806 27.84 4.93 29.63
CA VAL A 806 27.21 3.82 30.35
C VAL A 806 26.49 4.37 31.59
N GLU A 807 25.17 4.23 31.63
CA GLU A 807 24.31 4.67 32.73
C GLU A 807 23.54 3.47 33.31
N MET A 808 23.05 3.59 34.55
CA MET A 808 22.06 2.64 35.10
C MET A 808 20.65 3.10 34.74
N VAL A 809 19.89 2.26 34.04
CA VAL A 809 18.51 2.53 33.62
C VAL A 809 17.53 1.52 34.24
N PRO A 810 16.25 1.87 34.44
CA PRO A 810 15.24 0.91 34.91
C PRO A 810 15.10 -0.29 33.94
N VAL A 811 14.88 -1.49 34.48
CA VAL A 811 14.54 -2.66 33.65
C VAL A 811 13.07 -2.55 33.23
N PRO A 812 12.76 -2.65 31.92
CA PRO A 812 11.38 -2.56 31.44
C PRO A 812 10.55 -3.80 31.81
N GLU A 813 9.28 -3.57 32.15
CA GLU A 813 8.29 -4.62 32.42
C GLU A 813 7.53 -5.01 31.14
N PRO A 814 7.44 -6.30 30.76
CA PRO A 814 6.75 -6.74 29.55
C PRO A 814 5.22 -6.68 29.70
N GLY A 815 4.53 -6.26 28.66
CA GLY A 815 3.07 -6.33 28.56
C GLY A 815 2.55 -7.75 28.34
N PRO A 816 1.22 -7.93 28.20
CA PRO A 816 0.60 -9.25 28.10
C PRO A 816 1.09 -10.10 26.92
N ASP A 817 1.50 -9.49 25.82
CA ASP A 817 1.91 -10.14 24.57
C ASP A 817 3.43 -10.10 24.32
N ASP A 818 4.20 -9.61 25.30
CA ASP A 818 5.63 -9.35 25.18
C ASP A 818 6.52 -10.36 25.92
N VAL A 819 7.79 -10.41 25.53
CA VAL A 819 8.87 -11.07 26.27
C VAL A 819 9.87 -10.04 26.79
N LEU A 820 10.33 -10.24 28.03
CA LEU A 820 11.53 -9.58 28.57
C LEU A 820 12.72 -10.51 28.37
N ILE A 821 13.71 -10.02 27.65
CA ILE A 821 14.92 -10.76 27.31
C ILE A 821 16.08 -10.13 28.06
N ARG A 822 16.82 -10.94 28.83
CA ARG A 822 18.16 -10.57 29.30
C ARG A 822 19.11 -10.83 28.15
N LEU A 823 19.68 -9.78 27.57
CA LEU A 823 20.65 -9.91 26.50
C LEU A 823 21.95 -10.51 27.06
N ASN A 824 22.47 -11.51 26.37
CA ASN A 824 23.83 -12.00 26.58
C ASN A 824 24.81 -11.16 25.77
N VAL A 825 24.45 -10.82 24.53
CA VAL A 825 25.32 -10.14 23.56
C VAL A 825 24.50 -9.13 22.75
N THR A 826 25.12 -8.01 22.34
CA THR A 826 24.63 -7.16 21.24
C THR A 826 25.71 -6.92 20.20
N GLY A 827 25.37 -6.91 18.92
CA GLY A 827 26.24 -6.37 17.88
C GLY A 827 26.24 -4.85 17.85
N LEU A 828 27.31 -4.24 17.30
CA LEU A 828 27.40 -2.81 16.98
C LEU A 828 27.26 -2.60 15.47
N CYS A 829 26.41 -1.68 15.02
CA CYS A 829 26.20 -1.41 13.59
C CYS A 829 26.48 0.06 13.24
N SER A 830 26.94 0.33 12.02
CA SER A 830 27.11 1.70 11.54
C SER A 830 25.78 2.46 11.53
N SER A 831 24.65 1.77 11.34
CA SER A 831 23.32 2.37 11.44
C SER A 831 23.02 2.93 12.84
N ASP A 832 23.57 2.36 13.92
CA ASP A 832 23.43 2.93 15.27
C ASP A 832 24.19 4.26 15.39
N ILE A 833 25.34 4.38 14.72
CA ILE A 833 26.12 5.63 14.66
C ILE A 833 25.35 6.69 13.85
N HIS A 834 24.71 6.30 12.76
CA HIS A 834 23.85 7.18 11.96
C HIS A 834 22.59 7.65 12.70
N MET A 835 21.97 6.76 13.51
CA MET A 835 20.89 7.14 14.44
C MET A 835 21.37 8.14 15.49
N MET A 836 22.46 7.84 16.21
CA MET A 836 23.03 8.76 17.22
C MET A 836 23.51 10.10 16.64
N LYS A 837 23.87 10.14 15.35
CA LYS A 837 24.20 11.38 14.62
C LYS A 837 22.99 12.18 14.14
N ASN A 838 21.80 11.57 14.09
CA ASN A 838 20.62 12.11 13.42
C ASN A 838 20.89 12.55 11.96
N ASP A 839 21.69 11.78 11.20
CA ASP A 839 22.17 12.19 9.87
C ASP A 839 21.43 11.56 8.67
N LEU A 840 20.44 10.68 8.92
CA LEU A 840 19.69 9.95 7.88
C LEU A 840 18.44 10.69 7.35
N GLY A 841 18.06 11.82 7.93
CA GLY A 841 16.83 12.54 7.56
C GLY A 841 15.53 11.92 8.11
N THR A 842 15.63 10.97 9.03
CA THR A 842 14.54 10.54 9.91
C THR A 842 14.40 11.50 11.10
N PRO A 843 13.28 11.49 11.86
CA PRO A 843 13.24 12.12 13.17
C PRO A 843 14.30 11.51 14.12
N PRO A 844 14.87 12.29 15.05
CA PRO A 844 15.88 11.82 16.00
C PRO A 844 15.33 10.80 17.02
N MET A 845 16.21 10.03 17.65
CA MET A 845 15.90 9.13 18.79
C MET A 845 15.20 9.90 19.93
N SER A 846 15.68 11.11 20.23
CA SER A 846 15.10 11.99 21.26
C SER A 846 13.67 12.44 20.98
N PHE A 847 13.23 12.50 19.71
CA PHE A 847 11.82 12.77 19.35
C PHE A 847 10.88 11.66 19.85
N PHE A 848 11.36 10.41 19.87
CA PHE A 848 10.63 9.26 20.42
C PHE A 848 10.92 9.02 21.92
N GLY A 849 11.67 9.92 22.58
CA GLY A 849 12.13 9.73 23.96
C GLY A 849 13.17 8.62 24.15
N VAL A 850 13.72 8.07 23.06
CA VAL A 850 14.69 6.98 23.09
C VAL A 850 16.08 7.52 23.39
N ARG A 851 16.74 6.99 24.42
CA ARG A 851 18.14 7.32 24.75
C ARG A 851 19.13 6.16 24.53
N SER A 852 18.67 4.92 24.34
CA SER A 852 19.53 3.73 24.17
C SER A 852 19.48 3.25 22.71
N PRO A 853 20.59 3.22 21.96
CA PRO A 853 20.66 2.70 20.59
C PRO A 853 21.00 1.19 20.57
N GLY A 854 21.33 0.64 19.40
CA GLY A 854 21.59 -0.80 19.21
C GLY A 854 20.35 -1.53 18.69
N HIS A 855 20.55 -2.47 17.77
CA HIS A 855 19.44 -3.26 17.20
C HIS A 855 19.85 -4.70 16.78
N GLU A 856 20.83 -5.26 17.47
CA GLU A 856 21.44 -6.56 17.16
C GLU A 856 21.57 -7.44 18.43
N GLY A 857 20.48 -7.59 19.19
CA GLY A 857 20.50 -8.29 20.47
C GLY A 857 20.36 -9.81 20.35
N ALA A 858 21.07 -10.58 21.17
CA ALA A 858 20.87 -12.00 21.40
C ALA A 858 20.90 -12.33 22.90
N GLY A 859 19.96 -13.13 23.40
CA GLY A 859 19.87 -13.44 24.82
C GLY A 859 18.77 -14.43 25.19
N ILE A 860 18.38 -14.42 26.47
CA ILE A 860 17.47 -15.40 27.07
C ILE A 860 16.19 -14.72 27.57
N VAL A 861 15.03 -15.28 27.26
CA VAL A 861 13.72 -14.86 27.77
C VAL A 861 13.66 -15.15 29.28
N VAL A 862 13.61 -14.09 30.10
CA VAL A 862 13.56 -14.19 31.57
C VAL A 862 12.15 -14.02 32.15
N LYS A 863 11.24 -13.37 31.40
CA LYS A 863 9.84 -13.16 31.78
C LYS A 863 8.96 -13.09 30.53
N THR A 864 7.75 -13.60 30.60
CA THR A 864 6.77 -13.67 29.48
C THR A 864 5.44 -13.09 29.92
N GLY A 865 4.79 -12.31 29.05
CA GLY A 865 3.41 -11.86 29.24
C GLY A 865 2.39 -13.02 29.23
N ALA A 866 1.20 -12.78 29.79
CA ALA A 866 0.16 -13.78 29.99
C ALA A 866 -0.42 -14.39 28.69
N ASN A 867 -0.30 -13.69 27.55
CA ASN A 867 -0.79 -14.11 26.24
C ASN A 867 0.27 -14.84 25.40
N VAL A 868 1.56 -14.76 25.78
CA VAL A 868 2.66 -15.37 25.00
C VAL A 868 2.51 -16.88 24.89
N ARG A 869 2.63 -17.43 23.68
CA ARG A 869 2.54 -18.88 23.40
C ARG A 869 3.73 -19.45 22.62
N ASN A 870 4.49 -18.61 21.94
CA ASN A 870 5.61 -19.01 21.06
C ASN A 870 7.01 -18.89 21.71
N PHE A 871 7.07 -18.44 22.96
CA PHE A 871 8.26 -18.43 23.81
C PHE A 871 7.89 -18.83 25.23
N LYS A 872 8.82 -19.45 25.96
CA LYS A 872 8.77 -19.73 27.40
C LYS A 872 10.03 -19.15 28.08
N VAL A 873 9.96 -18.97 29.39
CA VAL A 873 11.12 -18.58 30.20
C VAL A 873 12.24 -19.61 30.04
N GLY A 874 13.45 -19.15 29.71
CA GLY A 874 14.62 -19.96 29.38
C GLY A 874 14.88 -20.15 27.88
N ASP A 875 13.97 -19.77 26.98
CA ASP A 875 14.24 -19.79 25.53
C ASP A 875 15.24 -18.71 25.10
N ARG A 876 15.96 -18.94 24.00
CA ARG A 876 16.84 -17.97 23.38
C ARG A 876 16.12 -17.15 22.30
N ALA A 877 16.23 -15.83 22.41
CA ALA A 877 15.55 -14.87 21.56
C ALA A 877 16.49 -13.74 21.11
N GLY A 878 16.28 -13.28 19.87
CA GLY A 878 17.05 -12.23 19.23
C GLY A 878 16.20 -11.03 18.82
N ILE A 879 16.83 -9.85 18.87
CA ILE A 879 16.24 -8.55 18.55
C ILE A 879 16.89 -7.98 17.29
N LYS A 880 16.05 -7.49 16.38
CA LYS A 880 16.36 -7.04 15.02
C LYS A 880 16.28 -5.51 14.90
N PRO A 881 16.65 -4.91 13.75
CA PRO A 881 16.36 -3.50 13.39
C PRO A 881 14.90 -3.04 13.57
N LEU A 882 13.94 -3.95 13.54
CA LEU A 882 12.53 -3.70 13.80
C LEU A 882 12.09 -4.48 15.04
N THR A 883 11.42 -3.77 15.96
CA THR A 883 10.72 -4.33 17.12
C THR A 883 9.35 -4.88 16.72
N ASP A 884 8.66 -4.23 15.77
CA ASP A 884 7.29 -4.61 15.40
C ASP A 884 6.81 -4.10 14.02
N THR A 885 5.67 -4.61 13.55
CA THR A 885 4.94 -4.24 12.31
C THR A 885 3.43 -4.42 12.50
N CYS A 886 2.57 -3.84 11.64
CA CYS A 886 1.12 -3.97 11.80
C CYS A 886 0.57 -5.40 11.59
N GLY A 887 1.25 -6.25 10.82
CA GLY A 887 0.78 -7.60 10.48
C GLY A 887 -0.45 -7.65 9.55
N SER A 888 -0.93 -6.51 9.05
CA SER A 888 -2.25 -6.35 8.43
C SER A 888 -2.28 -5.61 7.09
N CYS A 889 -1.13 -5.19 6.55
CA CYS A 889 -1.00 -4.65 5.19
C CYS A 889 -0.36 -5.67 4.24
N GLU A 890 -0.48 -5.44 2.93
CA GLU A 890 0.08 -6.29 1.87
C GLU A 890 1.56 -6.64 2.09
N LEU A 891 2.36 -5.67 2.53
CA LEU A 891 3.80 -5.83 2.78
C LEU A 891 4.07 -6.78 3.95
N CYS A 892 3.18 -6.82 4.94
CA CYS A 892 3.26 -7.73 6.08
C CYS A 892 2.79 -9.16 5.78
N TRP A 893 2.05 -9.35 4.68
CA TRP A 893 1.62 -10.67 4.20
C TRP A 893 2.55 -11.24 3.12
N GLY A 894 3.26 -10.37 2.40
CA GLY A 894 4.37 -10.72 1.51
C GLY A 894 5.70 -10.94 2.25
N ASP A 895 6.80 -10.82 1.51
CA ASP A 895 8.18 -10.96 1.98
C ASP A 895 8.83 -9.61 2.35
N LYS A 896 8.04 -8.53 2.47
CA LYS A 896 8.51 -7.15 2.60
C LYS A 896 7.99 -6.47 3.87
N GLU A 897 7.81 -7.21 4.98
CA GLU A 897 7.24 -6.64 6.20
C GLU A 897 8.11 -5.53 6.79
N THR A 898 9.41 -5.55 6.47
CA THR A 898 10.38 -4.51 6.85
C THR A 898 10.14 -3.15 6.18
N TYR A 899 9.29 -3.07 5.15
CA TYR A 899 8.84 -1.84 4.50
C TYR A 899 7.43 -1.38 4.97
N CYS A 900 6.88 -1.99 6.02
CA CYS A 900 5.61 -1.57 6.62
C CYS A 900 5.64 -0.08 7.00
N ARG A 901 4.64 0.71 6.57
CA ARG A 901 4.53 2.15 6.93
C ARG A 901 4.41 2.41 8.44
N THR A 902 4.07 1.38 9.23
CA THR A 902 4.03 1.43 10.70
C THR A 902 5.05 0.45 11.32
N ALA A 903 6.20 0.24 10.65
CA ALA A 903 7.33 -0.47 11.22
C ALA A 903 7.90 0.30 12.43
N VAL A 904 8.10 -0.41 13.54
CA VAL A 904 8.64 0.17 14.77
C VAL A 904 10.14 -0.15 14.85
N HIS A 905 10.98 0.88 14.69
CA HIS A 905 12.43 0.71 14.64
C HIS A 905 13.07 0.60 16.03
N THR A 906 13.87 -0.45 16.23
CA THR A 906 14.64 -0.69 17.45
C THR A 906 15.85 0.24 17.50
N GLY A 907 16.13 0.86 18.65
CA GLY A 907 17.20 1.85 18.79
C GLY A 907 16.88 3.23 18.22
N LEU A 908 15.66 3.45 17.71
CA LEU A 908 15.19 4.73 17.16
C LEU A 908 13.81 5.12 17.72
N MET A 909 12.79 4.28 17.50
CA MET A 909 11.41 4.49 17.98
C MET A 909 11.13 3.74 19.28
N THR A 910 11.93 2.72 19.59
CA THR A 910 11.90 1.94 20.83
C THR A 910 13.32 1.80 21.37
N ALA A 911 13.47 1.58 22.68
CA ALA A 911 14.77 1.42 23.31
C ALA A 911 15.58 0.27 22.66
N GLY A 912 16.84 0.56 22.32
CA GLY A 912 17.72 -0.34 21.60
C GLY A 912 18.36 -1.45 22.44
N THR A 913 19.29 -2.18 21.83
CA THR A 913 19.92 -3.39 22.39
C THR A 913 21.23 -3.13 23.10
N TYR A 914 21.69 -1.89 23.24
CA TYR A 914 22.87 -1.52 24.05
C TYR A 914 22.61 -1.57 25.57
N GLN A 915 21.64 -2.36 26.03
CA GLN A 915 21.22 -2.48 27.43
C GLN A 915 21.01 -3.95 27.81
N GLN A 916 21.29 -4.31 29.06
CA GLN A 916 21.29 -5.73 29.48
C GLN A 916 19.91 -6.40 29.47
N TYR A 917 18.82 -5.62 29.48
CA TYR A 917 17.44 -6.12 29.46
C TYR A 917 16.57 -5.32 28.49
N ILE A 918 15.76 -6.00 27.67
CA ILE A 918 14.89 -5.38 26.66
C ILE A 918 13.53 -6.10 26.57
N VAL A 919 12.46 -5.35 26.38
CA VAL A 919 11.12 -5.86 26.08
C VAL A 919 10.90 -5.88 24.56
N SER A 920 10.28 -6.95 24.05
CA SER A 920 9.88 -7.05 22.64
C SER A 920 8.57 -7.84 22.49
N PRO A 921 7.69 -7.47 21.55
CA PRO A 921 6.51 -8.26 21.22
C PRO A 921 6.90 -9.69 20.83
N ALA A 922 6.31 -10.68 21.50
CA ALA A 922 6.66 -12.09 21.28
C ALA A 922 6.45 -12.54 19.83
N ARG A 923 5.54 -11.88 19.09
CA ARG A 923 5.22 -12.14 17.67
C ARG A 923 6.30 -11.70 16.68
N TYR A 924 7.31 -10.94 17.11
CA TYR A 924 8.35 -10.36 16.25
C TYR A 924 9.79 -10.61 16.74
N ALA A 925 9.99 -10.86 18.04
CA ALA A 925 11.22 -11.42 18.57
C ALA A 925 11.60 -12.74 17.84
N SER A 926 12.87 -12.92 17.51
CA SER A 926 13.33 -14.02 16.64
C SER A 926 13.85 -15.20 17.47
N PRO A 927 13.28 -16.41 17.37
CA PRO A 927 13.83 -17.59 18.07
C PRO A 927 15.25 -17.92 17.57
N ILE A 928 16.21 -18.11 18.47
CA ILE A 928 17.58 -18.47 18.12
C ILE A 928 17.74 -19.99 18.23
N PRO A 929 18.08 -20.72 17.15
CA PRO A 929 18.27 -22.16 17.19
C PRO A 929 19.41 -22.61 18.11
N ASP A 930 19.25 -23.80 18.70
CA ASP A 930 20.32 -24.50 19.39
C ASP A 930 21.53 -24.73 18.46
N GLY A 931 22.73 -24.62 19.03
CA GLY A 931 24.00 -24.75 18.30
C GLY A 931 24.51 -23.47 17.62
N VAL A 932 23.71 -22.39 17.55
CA VAL A 932 24.20 -21.06 17.15
C VAL A 932 24.71 -20.30 18.39
N PRO A 933 25.98 -19.85 18.48
CA PRO A 933 26.46 -18.96 19.56
C PRO A 933 25.78 -17.58 19.55
N ASP A 934 25.64 -16.92 20.70
CA ASP A 934 25.01 -15.59 20.77
C ASP A 934 25.84 -14.51 20.04
N GLU A 935 27.17 -14.65 20.03
CA GLU A 935 28.13 -13.81 19.33
C GLU A 935 28.04 -13.91 17.80
N ILE A 936 27.38 -14.95 17.29
CA ILE A 936 27.01 -15.09 15.87
C ILE A 936 25.55 -14.66 15.67
N ALA A 937 24.64 -15.08 16.57
CA ALA A 937 23.22 -14.77 16.47
C ALA A 937 22.94 -13.26 16.49
N ALA A 938 23.62 -12.48 17.33
CA ALA A 938 23.50 -11.02 17.39
C ALA A 938 23.81 -10.35 16.04
N PRO A 939 25.01 -10.52 15.43
CA PRO A 939 25.31 -10.12 14.05
C PRO A 939 24.30 -10.61 12.99
N VAL A 940 23.69 -11.77 13.18
CA VAL A 940 22.69 -12.31 12.23
C VAL A 940 21.37 -11.52 12.26
N MET A 941 20.98 -10.90 13.38
CA MET A 941 19.73 -10.15 13.48
C MET A 941 19.63 -8.94 12.54
N CYS A 942 20.78 -8.30 12.23
CA CYS A 942 20.86 -7.22 11.25
C CYS A 942 21.83 -7.54 10.11
N SER A 943 23.13 -7.63 10.39
CA SER A 943 24.16 -7.61 9.33
C SER A 943 24.07 -8.81 8.37
N ALA A 944 23.87 -10.03 8.87
CA ALA A 944 23.74 -11.21 8.01
C ALA A 944 22.34 -11.34 7.37
N SER A 945 21.25 -11.02 8.09
CA SER A 945 19.89 -11.07 7.53
C SER A 945 19.68 -10.04 6.41
N THR A 946 20.27 -8.84 6.55
CA THR A 946 20.23 -7.77 5.55
C THR A 946 20.99 -8.14 4.28
N ILE A 947 22.22 -8.64 4.40
CA ILE A 947 23.00 -9.01 3.22
C ILE A 947 22.50 -10.31 2.57
N TYR A 948 21.93 -11.25 3.36
CA TYR A 948 21.19 -12.40 2.82
C TYR A 948 19.98 -11.94 1.98
N ARG A 949 19.15 -11.04 2.51
CA ARG A 949 18.02 -10.47 1.77
C ARG A 949 18.50 -9.78 0.49
N SER A 950 19.59 -9.03 0.55
CA SER A 950 20.17 -8.38 -0.64
C SER A 950 20.66 -9.40 -1.68
N LEU A 951 21.35 -10.47 -1.26
CA LEU A 951 21.78 -11.58 -2.14
C LEU A 951 20.59 -12.27 -2.82
N VAL A 952 19.50 -12.56 -2.08
CA VAL A 952 18.27 -13.13 -2.64
C VAL A 952 17.57 -12.16 -3.59
N GLU A 953 17.40 -10.90 -3.18
CA GLU A 953 16.68 -9.86 -3.93
C GLU A 953 17.44 -9.39 -5.20
N SER A 954 18.74 -9.71 -5.30
CA SER A 954 19.57 -9.46 -6.49
C SER A 954 19.31 -10.44 -7.65
N GLY A 955 18.81 -11.65 -7.37
CA GLY A 955 18.58 -12.68 -8.38
C GLY A 955 19.83 -13.42 -8.89
N LEU A 956 21.02 -13.17 -8.32
CA LEU A 956 22.26 -13.89 -8.64
C LEU A 956 22.14 -15.40 -8.38
N ARG A 957 22.98 -16.16 -9.09
CA ARG A 957 22.99 -17.63 -9.15
C ARG A 957 24.34 -18.21 -8.71
N PRO A 958 24.41 -19.51 -8.37
CA PRO A 958 25.69 -20.18 -8.17
C PRO A 958 26.59 -20.05 -9.42
N GLY A 959 27.82 -19.60 -9.22
CA GLY A 959 28.77 -19.25 -10.29
C GLY A 959 28.90 -17.75 -10.58
N ASP A 960 27.92 -16.92 -10.19
CA ASP A 960 27.93 -15.48 -10.50
C ASP A 960 28.92 -14.69 -9.63
N TRP A 961 29.54 -13.65 -10.21
CA TRP A 961 30.47 -12.75 -9.50
C TRP A 961 29.72 -11.72 -8.63
N ALA A 962 29.98 -11.77 -7.32
CA ALA A 962 29.43 -10.85 -6.33
C ALA A 962 30.54 -9.95 -5.76
N VAL A 963 30.55 -8.67 -6.12
CA VAL A 963 31.55 -7.69 -5.63
C VAL A 963 31.01 -6.98 -4.39
N PHE A 964 31.84 -6.87 -3.35
CA PHE A 964 31.50 -6.23 -2.07
C PHE A 964 32.42 -5.03 -1.78
N PRO A 965 32.04 -3.81 -2.18
CA PRO A 965 32.69 -2.57 -1.74
C PRO A 965 32.38 -2.30 -0.26
N GLY A 966 33.41 -2.32 0.58
CA GLY A 966 33.29 -2.43 2.05
C GLY A 966 33.27 -3.88 2.57
N GLY A 967 33.71 -4.83 1.74
CA GLY A 967 33.63 -6.28 2.03
C GLY A 967 34.44 -6.77 3.24
N GLY A 968 35.39 -5.98 3.76
CA GLY A 968 36.10 -6.27 5.00
C GLY A 968 35.44 -5.69 6.26
N GLY A 969 34.36 -4.91 6.11
CA GLY A 969 33.53 -4.42 7.21
C GLY A 969 32.38 -5.35 7.59
N GLY A 970 31.62 -4.97 8.63
CA GLY A 970 30.68 -5.85 9.32
C GLY A 970 29.59 -6.51 8.47
N VAL A 971 28.91 -5.75 7.61
CA VAL A 971 27.89 -6.29 6.68
C VAL A 971 28.55 -7.01 5.50
N GLY A 972 29.66 -6.44 5.00
CA GLY A 972 30.41 -6.98 3.86
C GLY A 972 30.92 -8.39 4.09
N ILE A 973 31.52 -8.67 5.25
CA ILE A 973 32.12 -9.98 5.54
C ILE A 973 31.08 -11.08 5.76
N GLN A 974 29.89 -10.73 6.25
CA GLN A 974 28.74 -11.65 6.26
C GLN A 974 28.30 -11.96 4.82
N GLY A 975 28.32 -10.96 3.94
CA GLY A 975 28.05 -11.11 2.51
C GLY A 975 29.01 -12.06 1.79
N VAL A 976 30.32 -11.95 2.07
CA VAL A 976 31.34 -12.86 1.53
C VAL A 976 31.06 -14.32 1.91
N GLN A 977 30.78 -14.59 3.18
CA GLN A 977 30.45 -15.95 3.65
C GLN A 977 29.14 -16.47 3.03
N LEU A 978 28.08 -15.66 3.01
CA LEU A 978 26.79 -16.05 2.47
C LEU A 978 26.84 -16.28 0.95
N ALA A 979 27.48 -15.39 0.19
CA ALA A 979 27.69 -15.56 -1.24
C ALA A 979 28.39 -16.89 -1.55
N LYS A 980 29.51 -17.18 -0.86
CA LYS A 980 30.23 -18.45 -0.99
C LYS A 980 29.37 -19.66 -0.59
N ALA A 981 28.61 -19.57 0.50
CA ALA A 981 27.72 -20.63 0.95
C ALA A 981 26.49 -20.84 0.04
N MET A 982 26.11 -19.82 -0.74
CA MET A 982 25.12 -19.86 -1.82
C MET A 982 25.74 -20.23 -3.19
N GLY A 983 27.04 -20.51 -3.25
CA GLY A 983 27.76 -20.92 -4.46
C GLY A 983 28.12 -19.77 -5.42
N MET A 984 27.90 -18.52 -5.03
CA MET A 984 28.37 -17.32 -5.75
C MET A 984 29.86 -17.10 -5.49
N ARG A 985 30.47 -16.20 -6.28
CA ARG A 985 31.92 -15.95 -6.31
C ARG A 985 32.24 -14.57 -5.74
N PRO A 986 32.54 -14.45 -4.42
CA PRO A 986 32.74 -13.16 -3.78
C PRO A 986 34.10 -12.52 -4.12
N ILE A 987 34.07 -11.24 -4.48
CA ILE A 987 35.25 -10.35 -4.61
C ILE A 987 35.10 -9.22 -3.60
N VAL A 988 36.14 -8.90 -2.84
CA VAL A 988 36.12 -7.79 -1.87
C VAL A 988 36.88 -6.59 -2.42
N VAL A 989 36.31 -5.39 -2.24
CA VAL A 989 36.98 -4.10 -2.43
C VAL A 989 36.98 -3.37 -1.08
N ASP A 990 38.15 -3.26 -0.46
CA ASP A 990 38.35 -2.58 0.83
C ASP A 990 39.81 -2.11 0.91
N THR A 991 40.35 -1.80 2.09
CA THR A 991 41.79 -1.54 2.27
C THR A 991 42.34 -2.07 3.59
N GLY A 992 43.61 -2.46 3.60
CA GLY A 992 44.38 -2.82 4.78
C GLY A 992 44.55 -4.32 5.01
N ALA A 993 45.76 -4.72 5.41
CA ALA A 993 46.19 -6.12 5.51
C ALA A 993 45.29 -7.00 6.40
N ALA A 994 44.76 -6.47 7.51
CA ALA A 994 43.87 -7.23 8.40
C ALA A 994 42.54 -7.59 7.71
N LYS A 995 41.93 -6.65 6.97
CA LYS A 995 40.73 -6.88 6.18
C LYS A 995 40.98 -7.82 5.01
N ARG A 996 42.16 -7.71 4.37
CA ARG A 996 42.60 -8.60 3.29
C ARG A 996 42.72 -10.06 3.75
N ALA A 997 43.38 -10.29 4.89
CA ALA A 997 43.52 -11.62 5.48
C ALA A 997 42.14 -12.21 5.84
N LEU A 998 41.30 -11.42 6.52
CA LEU A 998 39.95 -11.82 6.91
C LEU A 998 39.05 -12.17 5.70
N ALA A 999 39.05 -11.33 4.67
CA ALA A 999 38.27 -11.55 3.44
C ALA A 999 38.65 -12.88 2.76
N VAL A 1000 39.95 -13.17 2.65
CA VAL A 1000 40.44 -14.42 2.05
C VAL A 1000 40.12 -15.64 2.94
N GLU A 1001 40.23 -15.53 4.26
CA GLU A 1001 39.88 -16.63 5.18
C GLU A 1001 38.39 -16.97 5.16
N MET A 1002 37.53 -15.97 5.01
CA MET A 1002 36.09 -16.16 4.79
C MET A 1002 35.75 -16.62 3.37
N GLY A 1003 36.67 -16.43 2.42
CA GLY A 1003 36.64 -17.05 1.11
C GLY A 1003 36.28 -16.14 -0.06
N ALA A 1004 36.63 -14.86 0.02
CA ALA A 1004 36.75 -14.02 -1.18
C ALA A 1004 37.73 -14.67 -2.17
N GLU A 1005 37.33 -14.82 -3.44
CA GLU A 1005 38.21 -15.30 -4.51
C GLU A 1005 39.28 -14.25 -4.88
N ALA A 1006 38.95 -12.97 -4.71
CA ALA A 1006 39.90 -11.86 -4.87
C ALA A 1006 39.65 -10.75 -3.84
N PHE A 1007 40.72 -10.04 -3.49
CA PHE A 1007 40.69 -8.80 -2.71
C PHE A 1007 41.44 -7.71 -3.46
N VAL A 1008 40.73 -6.62 -3.80
CA VAL A 1008 41.30 -5.42 -4.42
C VAL A 1008 41.46 -4.36 -3.34
N ASP A 1009 42.71 -4.01 -3.03
CA ASP A 1009 42.99 -2.94 -2.06
C ASP A 1009 42.91 -1.58 -2.76
N PHE A 1010 41.91 -0.76 -2.43
CA PHE A 1010 41.69 0.51 -3.13
C PHE A 1010 42.74 1.60 -2.81
N ALA A 1011 43.59 1.41 -1.80
CA ALA A 1011 44.70 2.31 -1.49
C ALA A 1011 46.00 1.90 -2.21
N GLU A 1012 46.20 0.60 -2.45
CA GLU A 1012 47.35 0.08 -3.22
C GLU A 1012 47.09 0.09 -4.74
N THR A 1013 45.82 0.03 -5.17
CA THR A 1013 45.43 -0.21 -6.57
C THR A 1013 45.04 1.08 -7.31
N LYS A 1014 45.95 1.58 -8.15
CA LYS A 1014 45.76 2.82 -8.94
C LYS A 1014 44.45 2.87 -9.75
N ASP A 1015 44.04 1.75 -10.34
CA ASP A 1015 42.74 1.61 -11.00
C ASP A 1015 41.99 0.44 -10.38
N THR A 1016 41.16 0.77 -9.39
CA THR A 1016 40.32 -0.20 -8.68
C THR A 1016 39.25 -0.80 -9.60
N THR A 1017 38.77 -0.06 -10.59
CA THR A 1017 37.76 -0.54 -11.56
C THR A 1017 38.33 -1.63 -12.44
N ALA A 1018 39.46 -1.36 -13.12
CA ALA A 1018 40.12 -2.33 -13.99
C ALA A 1018 40.54 -3.59 -13.23
N ALA A 1019 41.00 -3.46 -11.98
CA ALA A 1019 41.35 -4.61 -11.14
C ALA A 1019 40.13 -5.47 -10.75
N VAL A 1020 38.99 -4.86 -10.43
CA VAL A 1020 37.74 -5.59 -10.16
C VAL A 1020 37.20 -6.28 -11.41
N VAL A 1021 37.22 -5.59 -12.56
CA VAL A 1021 36.78 -6.16 -13.84
C VAL A 1021 37.67 -7.33 -14.27
N ALA A 1022 39.00 -7.20 -14.15
CA ALA A 1022 39.95 -8.27 -14.44
C ALA A 1022 39.82 -9.47 -13.49
N ALA A 1023 39.49 -9.25 -12.21
CA ALA A 1023 39.18 -10.33 -11.27
C ALA A 1023 37.85 -11.02 -11.62
N ALA A 1024 36.82 -10.26 -12.00
CA ALA A 1024 35.51 -10.73 -12.44
C ALA A 1024 35.51 -11.18 -13.92
N ASP A 1025 36.37 -12.15 -14.24
CA ASP A 1025 36.63 -12.77 -15.55
C ASP A 1025 37.01 -11.86 -16.73
N GLY A 1026 37.21 -10.57 -16.50
CA GLY A 1026 37.51 -9.58 -17.54
C GLY A 1026 36.29 -8.83 -18.06
N LEU A 1027 35.06 -9.23 -17.70
CA LEU A 1027 33.82 -8.57 -18.11
C LEU A 1027 33.16 -7.75 -16.99
N GLY A 1028 33.43 -8.03 -15.71
CA GLY A 1028 32.91 -7.27 -14.56
C GLY A 1028 31.85 -7.98 -13.73
N ALA A 1029 31.38 -7.35 -12.66
CA ALA A 1029 30.48 -7.95 -11.67
C ALA A 1029 29.10 -8.35 -12.25
N HIS A 1030 28.54 -9.46 -11.76
CA HIS A 1030 27.12 -9.77 -11.97
C HIS A 1030 26.26 -9.02 -10.94
N GLY A 1031 26.73 -8.94 -9.69
CA GLY A 1031 26.12 -8.17 -8.60
C GLY A 1031 27.15 -7.35 -7.84
N VAL A 1032 26.83 -6.08 -7.52
CA VAL A 1032 27.67 -5.19 -6.70
C VAL A 1032 26.90 -4.81 -5.44
N PHE A 1033 27.37 -5.29 -4.29
CA PHE A 1033 26.70 -5.16 -2.99
C PHE A 1033 27.34 -4.06 -2.17
N VAL A 1034 26.82 -2.83 -2.30
CA VAL A 1034 27.45 -1.62 -1.76
C VAL A 1034 27.20 -1.51 -0.25
N THR A 1035 28.12 -2.05 0.56
CA THR A 1035 28.04 -1.99 2.03
C THR A 1035 28.73 -0.76 2.61
N ALA A 1036 29.74 -0.19 1.92
CA ALA A 1036 30.35 1.09 2.26
C ALA A 1036 29.71 2.26 1.45
N PRO A 1037 29.03 3.24 2.09
CA PRO A 1037 28.32 4.30 1.37
C PRO A 1037 29.20 5.16 0.44
N ALA A 1038 30.47 5.38 0.81
CA ALA A 1038 31.40 6.14 -0.03
C ALA A 1038 31.65 5.50 -1.42
N ALA A 1039 31.42 4.19 -1.56
CA ALA A 1039 31.63 3.43 -2.77
C ALA A 1039 30.48 3.52 -3.79
N TYR A 1040 29.33 4.16 -3.48
CA TYR A 1040 28.28 4.40 -4.48
C TYR A 1040 28.81 5.13 -5.73
N ARG A 1041 29.84 5.98 -5.56
CA ARG A 1041 30.52 6.72 -6.64
C ARG A 1041 31.27 5.83 -7.64
N SER A 1042 31.58 4.57 -7.29
CA SER A 1042 32.32 3.62 -8.13
C SER A 1042 31.60 2.29 -8.34
N ALA A 1043 30.51 2.03 -7.62
CA ALA A 1043 29.73 0.79 -7.69
C ALA A 1043 29.27 0.43 -9.12
N LEU A 1044 28.88 1.43 -9.91
CA LEU A 1044 28.50 1.25 -11.32
C LEU A 1044 29.68 0.96 -12.24
N SER A 1045 30.90 1.36 -11.89
CA SER A 1045 32.08 1.02 -12.70
C SER A 1045 32.44 -0.47 -12.57
N PHE A 1046 32.18 -1.07 -11.39
CA PHE A 1046 32.52 -2.47 -11.10
C PHE A 1046 31.71 -3.51 -11.87
N VAL A 1047 30.57 -3.15 -12.47
CA VAL A 1047 29.86 -4.08 -13.39
C VAL A 1047 30.57 -4.24 -14.74
N GLY A 1048 31.49 -3.34 -15.10
CA GLY A 1048 32.19 -3.37 -16.38
C GLY A 1048 31.24 -3.37 -17.58
N ASP A 1049 31.41 -4.37 -18.44
CA ASP A 1049 30.61 -4.64 -19.65
C ASP A 1049 29.58 -5.76 -19.42
N ARG A 1050 29.35 -6.19 -18.17
CA ARG A 1050 28.42 -7.26 -17.84
C ARG A 1050 26.97 -6.84 -18.11
N VAL A 1051 26.37 -7.45 -19.13
CA VAL A 1051 24.94 -7.28 -19.44
C VAL A 1051 24.06 -7.93 -18.36
N GLY A 1052 23.01 -7.23 -17.91
CA GLY A 1052 22.08 -7.71 -16.89
C GLY A 1052 22.55 -7.56 -15.44
N ALA A 1053 23.64 -6.82 -15.20
CA ALA A 1053 24.22 -6.68 -13.87
C ALA A 1053 23.42 -5.76 -12.95
N VAL A 1054 23.48 -6.06 -11.63
CA VAL A 1054 22.71 -5.36 -10.60
C VAL A 1054 23.60 -4.70 -9.53
N VAL A 1055 23.33 -3.44 -9.21
CA VAL A 1055 23.93 -2.71 -8.09
C VAL A 1055 22.92 -2.64 -6.95
N MET A 1056 23.27 -3.29 -5.82
CA MET A 1056 22.43 -3.35 -4.62
C MET A 1056 22.83 -2.25 -3.63
N CYS A 1057 21.92 -1.33 -3.35
CA CYS A 1057 22.09 -0.29 -2.35
C CYS A 1057 21.71 -0.81 -0.96
N ILE A 1058 22.68 -0.83 -0.05
CA ILE A 1058 22.58 -1.43 1.29
C ILE A 1058 23.14 -0.48 2.36
N GLY A 1059 24.36 0.04 2.14
CA GLY A 1059 24.98 1.00 3.04
C GLY A 1059 24.22 2.33 3.05
N LEU A 1060 23.88 2.83 4.24
CA LEU A 1060 23.17 4.09 4.42
C LEU A 1060 24.14 5.28 4.31
N ALA A 1061 23.89 6.20 3.38
CA ALA A 1061 24.58 7.50 3.34
C ALA A 1061 23.77 8.54 4.14
N PRO A 1062 24.41 9.56 4.74
CA PRO A 1062 23.70 10.71 5.31
C PRO A 1062 22.81 11.39 4.26
N ALA A 1063 21.68 11.93 4.70
CA ALA A 1063 20.64 12.47 3.82
C ALA A 1063 21.18 13.49 2.81
N LYS A 1064 20.78 13.36 1.54
CA LYS A 1064 21.18 14.22 0.41
C LYS A 1064 22.70 14.27 0.09
N THR A 1065 23.55 13.46 0.73
CA THR A 1065 25.03 13.49 0.51
C THR A 1065 25.53 12.59 -0.62
N MET A 1066 24.69 11.77 -1.22
CA MET A 1066 25.06 10.80 -2.25
C MET A 1066 23.95 10.63 -3.28
N VAL A 1067 24.34 10.45 -4.55
CA VAL A 1067 23.49 10.02 -5.67
C VAL A 1067 24.20 8.86 -6.36
N VAL A 1068 23.43 7.92 -6.93
CA VAL A 1068 23.96 6.81 -7.74
C VAL A 1068 23.21 6.77 -9.07
N GLY A 1069 23.96 6.71 -10.18
CA GLY A 1069 23.45 6.85 -11.54
C GLY A 1069 24.60 6.92 -12.55
N ASP A 1070 24.26 6.81 -13.83
CA ASP A 1070 25.18 6.74 -14.98
C ASP A 1070 24.44 7.27 -16.23
N ASP A 1071 25.09 7.26 -17.40
CA ASP A 1071 24.45 7.55 -18.68
C ASP A 1071 23.28 6.57 -18.95
N PRO A 1072 22.04 7.06 -19.23
CA PRO A 1072 20.89 6.20 -19.53
C PRO A 1072 21.12 5.20 -20.66
N ASN A 1073 21.95 5.52 -21.66
CA ASN A 1073 22.33 4.61 -22.73
C ASN A 1073 23.07 3.38 -22.18
N ARG A 1074 23.91 3.55 -21.16
CA ARG A 1074 24.62 2.44 -20.52
C ARG A 1074 23.64 1.50 -19.78
N PHE A 1075 22.59 2.05 -19.16
CA PHE A 1075 21.51 1.23 -18.60
C PHE A 1075 20.75 0.45 -19.67
N ILE A 1076 20.42 1.10 -20.80
CA ILE A 1076 19.66 0.50 -21.90
C ILE A 1076 20.48 -0.61 -22.59
N PHE A 1077 21.70 -0.32 -23.03
CA PHE A 1077 22.51 -1.26 -23.80
C PHE A 1077 23.04 -2.43 -22.96
N ASN A 1078 23.38 -2.21 -21.68
CA ASN A 1078 23.86 -3.27 -20.79
C ASN A 1078 22.76 -3.82 -19.86
N ASN A 1079 21.49 -3.42 -20.03
CA ASN A 1079 20.35 -3.88 -19.22
C ASN A 1079 20.62 -3.82 -17.70
N LEU A 1080 21.17 -2.70 -17.22
CA LEU A 1080 21.65 -2.55 -15.84
C LEU A 1080 20.49 -2.25 -14.88
N THR A 1081 20.62 -2.69 -13.62
CA THR A 1081 19.64 -2.39 -12.55
C THR A 1081 20.33 -1.78 -11.33
N ILE A 1082 19.77 -0.71 -10.77
CA ILE A 1082 20.08 -0.27 -9.39
C ILE A 1082 18.88 -0.65 -8.52
N LYS A 1083 19.11 -1.25 -7.34
CA LYS A 1083 18.04 -1.76 -6.48
C LYS A 1083 18.33 -1.50 -5.00
N GLY A 1084 17.42 -0.81 -4.32
CA GLY A 1084 17.50 -0.56 -2.88
C GLY A 1084 17.00 -1.74 -2.05
N THR A 1085 17.80 -2.19 -1.07
CA THR A 1085 17.42 -3.23 -0.11
C THR A 1085 17.61 -2.77 1.32
N LEU A 1086 16.50 -2.79 2.06
CA LEU A 1086 16.46 -2.58 3.51
C LEU A 1086 16.81 -3.89 4.24
N VAL A 1087 16.63 -3.89 5.56
CA VAL A 1087 16.93 -5.00 6.47
C VAL A 1087 16.10 -6.27 6.20
N GLY A 1088 16.62 -7.41 6.64
CA GLY A 1088 16.01 -8.73 6.43
C GLY A 1088 14.69 -8.96 7.18
N SER A 1089 13.77 -9.67 6.53
CA SER A 1089 12.50 -10.16 7.11
C SER A 1089 12.73 -11.12 8.28
N ARG A 1090 11.66 -11.50 8.99
CA ARG A 1090 11.70 -12.64 9.93
C ARG A 1090 12.13 -13.94 9.22
N ARG A 1091 11.76 -14.12 7.95
CA ARG A 1091 12.16 -15.28 7.12
C ARG A 1091 13.65 -15.25 6.78
N ASP A 1092 14.18 -14.10 6.39
CA ASP A 1092 15.61 -13.92 6.08
C ASP A 1092 16.49 -14.12 7.30
N THR A 1093 16.04 -13.65 8.47
CA THR A 1093 16.73 -13.86 9.75
C THR A 1093 16.77 -15.34 10.11
N ALA A 1094 15.64 -16.06 9.97
CA ALA A 1094 15.60 -17.51 10.20
C ALA A 1094 16.48 -18.29 9.20
N ALA A 1095 16.55 -17.87 7.93
CA ALA A 1095 17.44 -18.46 6.94
C ALA A 1095 18.91 -18.26 7.29
N ALA A 1096 19.33 -17.03 7.60
CA ALA A 1096 20.71 -16.72 8.01
C ALA A 1096 21.10 -17.43 9.32
N LEU A 1097 20.18 -17.64 10.25
CA LEU A 1097 20.38 -18.47 11.44
C LEU A 1097 20.61 -19.96 11.09
N ASP A 1098 19.98 -20.51 10.03
CA ASP A 1098 20.30 -21.86 9.55
C ASP A 1098 21.71 -21.95 8.94
N PHE A 1099 22.17 -20.94 8.20
CA PHE A 1099 23.55 -20.87 7.72
C PHE A 1099 24.56 -20.87 8.88
N ALA A 1100 24.30 -20.11 9.95
CA ALA A 1100 25.09 -20.14 11.18
C ALA A 1100 25.04 -21.51 11.88
N ARG A 1101 23.85 -22.08 12.06
CA ARG A 1101 23.61 -23.40 12.70
C ARG A 1101 24.31 -24.55 11.97
N ARG A 1102 24.54 -24.41 10.66
CA ARG A 1102 25.27 -25.36 9.80
C ARG A 1102 26.77 -25.06 9.70
N GLY A 1103 27.29 -24.13 10.50
CA GLY A 1103 28.72 -23.76 10.52
C GLY A 1103 29.21 -23.00 9.29
N MET A 1104 28.31 -22.45 8.47
CA MET A 1104 28.67 -21.68 7.27
C MET A 1104 28.82 -20.18 7.53
N LEU A 1105 28.38 -19.69 8.70
CA LEU A 1105 28.79 -18.39 9.25
C LEU A 1105 29.67 -18.62 10.48
N LYS A 1106 30.89 -18.10 10.44
CA LYS A 1106 31.82 -18.08 11.57
C LYS A 1106 31.57 -16.86 12.47
N GLN A 1107 32.09 -16.94 13.70
CA GLN A 1107 32.24 -15.79 14.58
C GLN A 1107 33.37 -14.89 14.06
N ILE A 1108 33.04 -13.65 13.69
CA ILE A 1108 33.98 -12.64 13.18
C ILE A 1108 33.76 -11.35 13.95
N CYS A 1109 34.08 -11.36 15.25
CA CYS A 1109 33.89 -10.19 16.10
C CYS A 1109 35.02 -10.00 17.11
N GLU A 1110 35.39 -8.74 17.30
CA GLU A 1110 36.02 -8.30 18.54
C GLU A 1110 34.95 -8.27 19.64
N VAL A 1111 35.28 -8.76 20.84
CA VAL A 1111 34.31 -8.91 21.95
C VAL A 1111 34.67 -7.97 23.10
N TYR A 1112 33.78 -7.02 23.38
CA TYR A 1112 33.96 -5.97 24.36
C TYR A 1112 33.00 -6.15 25.57
N PRO A 1113 33.39 -5.83 26.82
CA PRO A 1113 32.46 -5.68 27.94
C PRO A 1113 31.66 -4.37 27.80
N ILE A 1114 30.48 -4.28 28.43
CA ILE A 1114 29.62 -3.09 28.31
C ILE A 1114 30.30 -1.79 28.77
N ASP A 1115 31.18 -1.84 29.77
CA ASP A 1115 31.89 -0.65 30.27
C ASP A 1115 32.88 -0.04 29.26
N GLN A 1116 33.18 -0.77 28.17
CA GLN A 1116 34.00 -0.31 27.05
C GLN A 1116 33.18 -0.05 25.76
N LEU A 1117 31.84 -0.18 25.80
CA LEU A 1117 30.95 0.12 24.68
C LEU A 1117 31.19 1.51 24.04
N PRO A 1118 31.47 2.60 24.80
CA PRO A 1118 31.82 3.90 24.20
C PRO A 1118 33.09 3.85 23.33
N GLU A 1119 34.13 3.14 23.75
CA GLU A 1119 35.37 2.98 22.98
C GLU A 1119 35.13 2.15 21.71
N ALA A 1120 34.36 1.06 21.84
CA ALA A 1120 33.97 0.20 20.72
C ALA A 1120 33.20 0.96 19.64
N VAL A 1121 32.26 1.83 20.03
CA VAL A 1121 31.53 2.71 19.10
C VAL A 1121 32.45 3.75 18.47
N GLU A 1122 33.40 4.33 19.20
CA GLU A 1122 34.40 5.25 18.63
C GLU A 1122 35.32 4.57 17.61
N ARG A 1123 35.81 3.35 17.88
CA ARG A 1123 36.61 2.58 16.92
C ARG A 1123 35.83 2.26 15.64
N LEU A 1124 34.55 1.89 15.77
CA LEU A 1124 33.67 1.70 14.62
C LEU A 1124 33.42 3.03 13.87
N ARG A 1125 33.25 4.15 14.59
CA ARG A 1125 33.07 5.50 14.02
C ARG A 1125 34.29 5.98 13.23
N ARG A 1126 35.50 5.57 13.62
CA ARG A 1126 36.76 5.84 12.91
C ARG A 1126 37.12 4.80 11.83
N GLY A 1127 36.33 3.72 11.70
CA GLY A 1127 36.57 2.66 10.71
C GLY A 1127 37.71 1.69 11.04
N GLU A 1128 38.17 1.67 12.30
CA GLU A 1128 39.35 0.93 12.79
C GLU A 1128 39.05 -0.56 13.10
N VAL A 1129 38.12 -1.16 12.36
CA VAL A 1129 37.53 -2.49 12.65
C VAL A 1129 37.58 -3.35 11.40
N ALA A 1130 38.04 -4.60 11.55
CA ALA A 1130 37.92 -5.65 10.54
C ALA A 1130 36.79 -6.60 10.97
N GLY A 1131 35.77 -6.78 10.13
CA GLY A 1131 34.57 -7.52 10.49
C GLY A 1131 33.65 -6.76 11.45
N ARG A 1132 33.27 -7.38 12.58
CA ARG A 1132 32.26 -6.87 13.53
C ARG A 1132 32.88 -6.50 14.89
N ILE A 1133 32.12 -5.74 15.68
CA ILE A 1133 32.24 -5.74 17.15
C ILE A 1133 30.94 -6.31 17.72
N VAL A 1134 31.05 -7.07 18.82
CA VAL A 1134 29.95 -7.38 19.73
C VAL A 1134 30.29 -6.96 21.15
N VAL A 1135 29.29 -6.54 21.92
CA VAL A 1135 29.38 -6.31 23.36
C VAL A 1135 28.74 -7.49 24.10
N ASP A 1136 29.51 -8.13 24.97
CA ASP A 1136 29.10 -9.24 25.84
C ASP A 1136 28.72 -8.66 27.21
N PHE A 1137 27.47 -8.87 27.61
CA PHE A 1137 26.89 -8.36 28.85
C PHE A 1137 27.18 -9.23 30.08
N ASN A 1138 27.94 -10.33 29.90
CA ASN A 1138 28.33 -11.27 30.96
C ASN A 1138 29.80 -11.10 31.39
N ARG A 1139 30.48 -10.01 30.95
CA ARG A 1139 31.87 -9.65 31.26
C ARG A 1139 31.97 -8.35 32.07
#